data_AF-A0A7Y2E750-F1
#
_entry.id   AF-A0A7Y2E750-F1
#
_cell.length_a   1.000
_cell.length_b   1.000
_cell.length_c   1.000
_cell.angle_alpha   90.00
_cell.angle_beta   90.00
_cell.angle_gamma   90.00
#
_symmetry.space_group_name_H-M   'P 1'
#
loop_
_entity.id
_entity.type
_entity.pdbx_description
1 polymer ?
#
loop_
_entity_poly.entity_id
_entity_poly.type
_entity_poly.pdbx_seq_one_letter_code
_entity_poly.pdbx_strand_id
1 'polypeptide(L)'
;QGEDGNLGFHLAGIIGANYFDNPSFSGAHPGFDQLEVFGVPITGYDVFDLDVKLHTYLDDLNKNWVLATCLVRPDIPPMDQAVLAVMWQQDTELDLFLHVSKAGDTGEAGDYTANAANTSHWNMAGSYVDLALFLEDAGEPNIEGFYDLVDILDPPGQSENLITVGYSELSSDPEAPFKKALNSALLPDIETYGTDILGPCAPDGEAFDCPDGAMTQTGSAVATAHVAGVGAYLTSISPEKAPEEIRDVLEFAGTEGQHEHMIDAYTAVLALDPPQSQWFQNAATPRARMAVLDVAGDSDAPGENGIFDDHDIRVLLDQFTFYEAERAVPGNELDFDFAPYDLNGDGWTGGESVSPLDLDANRSFGDAALEAGGFTVIKNEKSLTDLDILCYYAYSTLYMGSTERRSEMLSDCFPPSAIALDVTFPEIIEPGIPQTIQVVAGRNTPDGIVYEAGTRININVSNGDVDDSSGETDASGIFMTTITLDEDENEVDIIVQASFDSGETAEKELTARRENEVLIIDREMEMQAYTSMSYNVNQGDNLTIVFDEIKSDDDDDLFDSYENTEQTANQGSALGQNYSASARTQYETQVSGGQGAVTGIEFDATVEAEVELSGIPNVFNYQVWASGDAELDVEFQIWGEARAVNLNATLDTENYEVVLSGEGTSIVCGNNPFLEDGNMPCDSISESLVLRPGNYRLNVTLEGIVFLQPDQQAAGTNSVDYELSLRLDIGQAVADPPSEE
;
A
#
# COMPACT_ATOMS: atom_id res chain seq x y z
N GLN A 1 -15.29 51.81 12.90
CA GLN A 1 -16.71 52.22 12.88
C GLN A 1 -17.30 51.56 11.64
N GLY A 2 -17.56 50.27 11.60
CA GLY A 2 -17.99 49.36 12.66
C GLY A 2 -19.48 49.15 12.49
N GLU A 3 -19.85 48.17 11.68
CA GLU A 3 -21.17 47.54 11.61
C GLU A 3 -20.97 46.18 10.91
N ASP A 4 -20.71 45.17 11.76
CA ASP A 4 -20.58 43.76 11.40
C ASP A 4 -21.96 43.10 11.30
N GLY A 5 -22.05 42.14 10.37
CA GLY A 5 -22.62 40.83 10.62
C GLY A 5 -24.13 40.71 10.87
N ASN A 6 -24.91 40.55 9.78
CA ASN A 6 -26.06 39.65 9.80
C ASN A 6 -26.50 39.34 8.35
N LEU A 7 -25.93 38.29 7.75
CA LEU A 7 -26.20 37.89 6.36
C LEU A 7 -27.00 36.56 6.23
N GLY A 8 -27.54 36.02 7.34
CA GLY A 8 -28.23 34.73 7.34
C GLY A 8 -29.77 34.74 7.48
N PHE A 9 -30.43 35.89 7.66
CA PHE A 9 -31.84 35.91 8.09
C PHE A 9 -32.78 36.66 7.14
N HIS A 10 -32.92 36.25 5.87
CA HIS A 10 -33.96 36.86 5.03
C HIS A 10 -34.76 35.94 4.09
N LEU A 11 -34.58 34.61 4.13
CA LEU A 11 -35.53 33.71 3.47
C LEU A 11 -36.85 33.54 4.25
N ALA A 12 -36.83 33.73 5.58
CA ALA A 12 -38.04 33.65 6.41
C ALA A 12 -38.92 34.93 6.38
N GLY A 13 -38.43 36.03 5.77
CA GLY A 13 -39.09 37.34 5.85
C GLY A 13 -40.04 37.69 4.70
N ILE A 14 -40.12 36.89 3.63
CA ILE A 14 -40.91 37.24 2.43
C ILE A 14 -42.13 36.33 2.30
N ILE A 15 -42.93 36.21 3.36
CA ILE A 15 -44.23 35.54 3.29
C ILE A 15 -45.25 36.34 4.08
N GLY A 16 -46.04 37.13 3.37
CA GLY A 16 -47.20 37.83 3.93
C GLY A 16 -47.30 39.31 3.54
N ALA A 17 -47.27 39.64 2.25
CA ALA A 17 -47.57 41.00 1.80
C ALA A 17 -48.71 41.00 0.78
N ASN A 18 -49.95 40.88 1.26
CA ASN A 18 -51.13 41.21 0.45
C ASN A 18 -52.11 42.17 1.15
N TYR A 19 -51.67 42.84 2.23
CA TYR A 19 -52.55 43.76 2.99
C TYR A 19 -51.88 45.04 3.48
N PHE A 20 -51.04 45.70 2.66
CA PHE A 20 -50.63 47.09 2.96
C PHE A 20 -50.49 47.92 1.67
N ASP A 21 -51.41 48.87 1.46
CA ASP A 21 -51.43 49.87 0.38
C ASP A 21 -50.34 50.97 0.54
N ASN A 22 -49.14 50.65 1.03
CA ASN A 22 -48.08 51.66 1.20
C ASN A 22 -46.71 51.19 0.63
N PRO A 23 -46.22 51.80 -0.47
CA PRO A 23 -45.07 51.31 -1.22
C PRO A 23 -43.71 51.74 -0.65
N SER A 24 -43.55 51.86 0.67
CA SER A 24 -42.28 52.29 1.26
C SER A 24 -41.79 51.33 2.34
N PHE A 25 -41.11 50.27 1.90
CA PHE A 25 -40.11 49.60 2.73
C PHE A 25 -38.72 49.89 2.16
N SER A 26 -37.94 50.66 2.92
CA SER A 26 -36.50 50.82 2.76
C SER A 26 -35.81 49.78 3.64
N GLY A 27 -35.77 48.52 3.20
CA GLY A 27 -34.79 47.55 3.69
C GLY A 27 -33.50 47.74 2.91
N ALA A 28 -32.35 47.67 3.58
CA ALA A 28 -31.06 47.78 2.92
C ALA A 28 -30.84 46.57 2.00
N HIS A 29 -31.08 46.74 0.71
CA HIS A 29 -30.66 45.79 -0.32
C HIS A 29 -29.17 46.04 -0.62
N PRO A 30 -28.27 45.07 -0.37
CA PRO A 30 -26.98 45.07 -1.05
C PRO A 30 -27.23 44.69 -2.52
N GLY A 31 -26.72 45.49 -3.44
CA GLY A 31 -27.03 45.41 -4.87
C GLY A 31 -26.48 44.14 -5.53
N PHE A 32 -27.27 43.06 -5.51
CA PHE A 32 -27.07 41.89 -6.36
C PHE A 32 -28.16 41.88 -7.45
N ASP A 33 -27.74 42.06 -8.71
CA ASP A 33 -28.58 41.97 -9.91
C ASP A 33 -29.03 40.52 -10.25
N GLN A 34 -28.90 39.56 -9.32
CA GLN A 34 -29.03 38.12 -9.60
C GLN A 34 -30.24 37.43 -8.95
N LEU A 35 -30.91 38.06 -7.98
CA LEU A 35 -32.13 37.50 -7.37
C LEU A 35 -33.33 38.38 -7.74
N GLU A 36 -34.11 37.93 -8.73
CA GLU A 36 -35.30 38.62 -9.22
C GLU A 36 -36.56 37.94 -8.66
N VAL A 37 -37.25 38.58 -7.72
CA VAL A 37 -38.44 38.02 -7.07
C VAL A 37 -39.69 38.43 -7.86
N PHE A 38 -40.41 37.45 -8.41
CA PHE A 38 -41.64 37.67 -9.19
C PHE A 38 -42.89 37.23 -8.41
N GLY A 39 -43.91 38.09 -8.41
CA GLY A 39 -45.24 37.74 -7.91
C GLY A 39 -46.22 37.59 -9.07
N VAL A 40 -46.81 36.40 -9.23
CA VAL A 40 -47.89 36.17 -10.21
C VAL A 40 -49.23 36.14 -9.48
N PRO A 41 -50.17 37.06 -9.76
CA PRO A 41 -51.51 36.99 -9.20
C PRO A 41 -52.30 35.84 -9.85
N ILE A 42 -52.58 34.81 -9.06
CA ILE A 42 -53.22 33.56 -9.48
C ILE A 42 -54.77 33.59 -9.42
N THR A 43 -55.36 34.76 -9.19
CA THR A 43 -56.82 34.90 -9.04
C THR A 43 -57.55 34.76 -10.38
N GLY A 44 -58.49 33.80 -10.47
CA GLY A 44 -59.43 33.66 -11.59
C GLY A 44 -59.06 32.64 -12.67
N TYR A 45 -57.96 31.90 -12.50
CA TYR A 45 -57.63 30.75 -13.35
C TYR A 45 -58.15 29.46 -12.72
N ASP A 46 -58.65 28.54 -13.55
CA ASP A 46 -58.83 27.16 -13.10
C ASP A 46 -57.48 26.42 -13.11
N VAL A 47 -57.44 25.23 -12.51
CA VAL A 47 -56.20 24.46 -12.30
C VAL A 47 -55.49 24.17 -13.62
N PHE A 48 -56.23 23.92 -14.69
CA PHE A 48 -55.67 23.59 -15.99
C PHE A 48 -55.09 24.83 -16.68
N ASP A 49 -55.76 25.98 -16.56
CA ASP A 49 -55.25 27.26 -17.06
C ASP A 49 -54.04 27.76 -16.27
N LEU A 50 -53.95 27.45 -14.97
CA LEU A 50 -52.82 27.82 -14.11
C LEU A 50 -51.57 27.01 -14.47
N ASP A 51 -51.74 25.70 -14.64
CA ASP A 51 -50.68 24.76 -15.02
C ASP A 51 -50.10 25.10 -16.39
N VAL A 52 -50.96 25.30 -17.40
CA VAL A 52 -50.55 25.71 -18.75
C VAL A 52 -49.83 27.07 -18.74
N LYS A 53 -50.29 28.02 -17.93
CA LYS A 53 -49.64 29.35 -17.84
C LYS A 53 -48.29 29.31 -17.14
N LEU A 54 -48.16 28.56 -16.06
CA LEU A 54 -46.88 28.38 -15.37
C LEU A 54 -45.88 27.69 -16.29
N HIS A 55 -46.25 26.59 -16.95
CA HIS A 55 -45.40 25.91 -17.93
C HIS A 55 -44.97 26.83 -19.08
N THR A 56 -45.91 27.56 -19.69
CA THR A 56 -45.59 28.52 -20.78
C THR A 56 -44.66 29.64 -20.30
N TYR A 57 -44.71 30.01 -19.02
CA TYR A 57 -43.90 31.09 -18.45
C TYR A 57 -42.52 30.60 -17.97
N LEU A 58 -42.44 29.37 -17.49
CA LEU A 58 -41.22 28.74 -16.98
C LEU A 58 -40.31 28.23 -18.12
N ASP A 59 -40.89 27.71 -19.20
CA ASP A 59 -40.17 27.28 -20.41
C ASP A 59 -39.38 28.42 -21.08
N ASP A 60 -39.84 29.68 -20.94
CA ASP A 60 -39.23 30.85 -21.58
C ASP A 60 -38.00 31.39 -20.82
N LEU A 61 -37.70 30.92 -19.60
CA LEU A 61 -36.79 31.62 -18.69
C LEU A 61 -35.47 30.88 -18.33
N ASN A 62 -35.29 29.60 -18.70
CA ASN A 62 -34.00 28.87 -18.73
C ASN A 62 -33.03 29.13 -17.54
N LYS A 63 -33.54 29.14 -16.30
CA LYS A 63 -32.79 29.40 -15.04
C LYS A 63 -33.23 28.43 -13.93
N ASN A 64 -32.41 28.29 -12.88
CA ASN A 64 -32.74 27.54 -11.65
C ASN A 64 -33.70 28.35 -10.77
N TRP A 65 -34.77 27.74 -10.26
CA TRP A 65 -35.81 28.41 -9.47
C TRP A 65 -35.90 27.86 -8.04
N VAL A 66 -36.33 28.72 -7.12
CA VAL A 66 -36.95 28.31 -5.86
C VAL A 66 -38.41 28.76 -5.92
N LEU A 67 -39.34 27.82 -5.99
CA LEU A 67 -40.77 28.11 -6.07
C LEU A 67 -41.38 28.14 -4.66
N ALA A 68 -41.82 29.31 -4.20
CA ALA A 68 -42.63 29.45 -3.00
C ALA A 68 -44.08 29.77 -3.40
N THR A 69 -45.01 28.82 -3.23
CA THR A 69 -46.43 29.05 -3.54
C THR A 69 -47.27 29.19 -2.27
N CYS A 70 -48.29 30.03 -2.33
CA CYS A 70 -49.38 30.09 -1.35
C CYS A 70 -50.69 29.93 -2.13
N LEU A 71 -51.30 28.73 -2.09
CA LEU A 71 -52.57 28.45 -2.76
C LEU A 71 -53.73 28.76 -1.80
N VAL A 72 -54.53 29.78 -2.10
CA VAL A 72 -55.73 30.12 -1.31
C VAL A 72 -56.96 30.09 -2.21
N ARG A 73 -57.78 29.03 -2.09
CA ARG A 73 -59.05 28.84 -2.81
C ARG A 73 -60.17 28.55 -1.81
N PRO A 74 -60.92 29.56 -1.34
CA PRO A 74 -61.97 29.38 -0.34
C PRO A 74 -63.18 28.56 -0.84
N ASP A 75 -63.23 28.24 -2.13
CA ASP A 75 -64.29 27.48 -2.80
C ASP A 75 -64.03 25.96 -2.90
N ILE A 76 -62.84 25.49 -2.52
CA ILE A 76 -62.46 24.07 -2.59
C ILE A 76 -62.43 23.49 -1.17
N PRO A 77 -63.00 22.28 -0.93
CA PRO A 77 -62.88 21.60 0.37
C PRO A 77 -61.41 21.42 0.81
N PRO A 78 -61.08 21.59 2.10
CA PRO A 78 -59.69 21.55 2.59
C PRO A 78 -58.90 20.28 2.22
N MET A 79 -59.57 19.12 2.18
CA MET A 79 -58.96 17.84 1.78
C MET A 79 -58.51 17.85 0.31
N ASP A 80 -59.30 18.47 -0.56
CA ASP A 80 -58.97 18.57 -1.99
C ASP A 80 -57.84 19.60 -2.23
N GLN A 81 -57.69 20.60 -1.36
CA GLN A 81 -56.54 21.53 -1.39
C GLN A 81 -55.24 20.82 -0.98
N ALA A 82 -55.28 19.94 0.02
CA ALA A 82 -54.14 19.12 0.43
C ALA A 82 -53.75 18.11 -0.66
N VAL A 83 -54.73 17.43 -1.26
CA VAL A 83 -54.50 16.51 -2.40
C VAL A 83 -53.93 17.25 -3.62
N LEU A 84 -54.39 18.47 -3.91
CA LEU A 84 -53.84 19.31 -4.99
C LEU A 84 -52.37 19.72 -4.75
N ALA A 85 -52.00 20.06 -3.50
CA ALA A 85 -50.61 20.37 -3.15
C ALA A 85 -49.68 19.15 -3.29
N VAL A 86 -50.19 17.95 -3.02
CA VAL A 86 -49.48 16.67 -3.20
C VAL A 86 -49.37 16.28 -4.68
N MET A 87 -50.40 16.52 -5.51
CA MET A 87 -50.35 16.20 -6.95
C MET A 87 -49.33 17.02 -7.75
N TRP A 88 -48.88 18.17 -7.23
CA TRP A 88 -47.81 18.99 -7.84
C TRP A 88 -46.41 18.36 -7.71
N GLN A 89 -46.27 17.27 -6.96
CA GLN A 89 -45.00 16.57 -6.74
C GLN A 89 -44.67 15.54 -7.85
N GLN A 90 -45.62 15.23 -8.75
CA GLN A 90 -45.50 14.11 -9.69
C GLN A 90 -45.06 14.53 -11.11
N ASP A 91 -44.11 15.47 -11.22
CA ASP A 91 -43.46 15.77 -12.49
C ASP A 91 -41.94 15.54 -12.38
N THR A 92 -41.48 14.43 -12.96
CA THR A 92 -40.11 13.89 -12.84
C THR A 92 -39.14 14.46 -13.89
N GLU A 93 -39.54 15.45 -14.69
CA GLU A 93 -38.72 15.97 -15.79
C GLU A 93 -37.95 17.28 -15.47
N LEU A 94 -38.08 17.85 -14.27
CA LEU A 94 -37.44 19.12 -13.91
C LEU A 94 -36.54 18.98 -12.65
N ASP A 95 -35.22 19.18 -12.82
CA ASP A 95 -34.24 19.31 -11.73
C ASP A 95 -34.51 20.61 -10.93
N LEU A 96 -35.48 20.57 -10.00
CA LEU A 96 -35.92 21.73 -9.21
C LEU A 96 -35.91 21.44 -7.71
N PHE A 97 -35.45 22.41 -6.92
CA PHE A 97 -35.57 22.40 -5.46
C PHE A 97 -36.87 23.12 -5.03
N LEU A 98 -37.79 22.40 -4.38
CA LEU A 98 -39.07 22.92 -3.90
C LEU A 98 -39.08 23.01 -2.36
N HIS A 99 -39.21 24.23 -1.82
CA HIS A 99 -39.41 24.46 -0.38
C HIS A 99 -40.78 25.11 -0.14
N VAL A 100 -41.70 24.39 0.51
CA VAL A 100 -43.05 24.89 0.85
C VAL A 100 -43.11 25.24 2.34
N SER A 101 -43.06 26.52 2.66
CA SER A 101 -42.96 26.99 4.05
C SER A 101 -44.29 27.39 4.71
N LYS A 102 -45.40 27.61 3.97
CA LYS A 102 -46.72 27.91 4.57
C LYS A 102 -47.90 27.71 3.63
N ALA A 103 -49.02 27.17 4.14
CA ALA A 103 -50.31 27.09 3.44
C ALA A 103 -51.41 27.89 4.18
N GLY A 104 -51.62 29.17 3.78
CA GLY A 104 -52.77 29.99 4.18
C GLY A 104 -52.79 30.50 5.64
N ASP A 105 -53.54 31.57 5.91
CA ASP A 105 -53.58 32.23 7.25
C ASP A 105 -54.92 32.91 7.57
N THR A 106 -56.05 32.34 7.17
CA THR A 106 -57.36 33.04 7.24
C THR A 106 -58.43 32.35 8.09
N GLY A 107 -58.07 31.42 8.98
CA GLY A 107 -59.01 30.78 9.91
C GLY A 107 -59.09 31.50 11.26
N GLU A 108 -60.30 31.63 11.84
CA GLU A 108 -60.44 32.00 13.25
C GLU A 108 -59.88 30.87 14.15
N ALA A 109 -59.30 31.22 15.30
CA ALA A 109 -58.66 30.27 16.22
C ALA A 109 -59.63 29.14 16.61
N GLY A 110 -59.29 27.90 16.19
CA GLY A 110 -60.09 26.69 16.40
C GLY A 110 -60.79 26.14 15.15
N ASP A 111 -60.66 26.79 13.98
CA ASP A 111 -61.13 26.24 12.70
C ASP A 111 -60.03 25.44 11.98
N TYR A 112 -60.44 24.45 11.18
CA TYR A 112 -59.59 23.54 10.42
C TYR A 112 -58.60 24.24 9.48
N THR A 113 -58.86 25.50 9.11
CA THR A 113 -57.97 26.35 8.30
C THR A 113 -56.84 27.00 9.08
N ALA A 114 -57.02 27.30 10.37
CA ALA A 114 -55.92 27.70 11.26
C ALA A 114 -55.04 26.48 11.61
N ASN A 115 -55.66 25.29 11.71
CA ASN A 115 -54.92 24.04 11.80
C ASN A 115 -54.21 23.67 10.48
N ALA A 116 -54.71 24.13 9.32
CA ALA A 116 -54.06 23.88 8.03
C ALA A 116 -52.65 24.50 7.91
N ALA A 117 -52.43 25.67 8.54
CA ALA A 117 -51.11 26.28 8.67
C ALA A 117 -50.14 25.42 9.50
N ASN A 118 -50.65 24.61 10.42
CA ASN A 118 -49.91 23.61 11.21
C ASN A 118 -49.90 22.23 10.54
N THR A 119 -50.65 22.01 9.45
CA THR A 119 -50.76 20.72 8.75
C THR A 119 -50.07 20.70 7.38
N SER A 120 -49.15 21.63 7.10
CA SER A 120 -48.06 21.27 6.19
C SER A 120 -47.44 19.97 6.73
N HIS A 121 -47.33 18.93 5.91
CA HIS A 121 -46.76 17.65 6.35
C HIS A 121 -45.34 17.84 6.95
N TRP A 122 -44.67 18.93 6.59
CA TRP A 122 -43.38 19.35 7.16
C TRP A 122 -43.46 19.88 8.61
N ASN A 123 -44.62 20.36 9.09
CA ASN A 123 -44.84 20.84 10.47
C ASN A 123 -45.60 19.85 11.38
N MET A 124 -46.30 18.85 10.83
CA MET A 124 -47.05 17.89 11.66
C MET A 124 -46.16 16.97 12.50
N ALA A 125 -44.94 16.67 12.05
CA ALA A 125 -44.02 15.80 12.79
C ALA A 125 -43.55 16.40 14.13
N GLY A 126 -43.54 17.73 14.26
CA GLY A 126 -43.13 18.42 15.50
C GLY A 126 -44.27 18.80 16.45
N SER A 127 -45.51 18.87 15.96
CA SER A 127 -46.60 19.55 16.68
C SER A 127 -47.47 18.62 17.54
N TYR A 128 -47.42 17.31 17.34
CA TYR A 128 -48.21 16.33 18.10
C TYR A 128 -47.31 15.28 18.75
N VAL A 129 -46.99 15.48 20.03
CA VAL A 129 -46.31 14.48 20.88
C VAL A 129 -47.21 13.25 21.12
N ASP A 130 -48.52 13.36 20.85
CA ASP A 130 -49.46 12.24 20.91
C ASP A 130 -50.49 12.34 19.77
N LEU A 131 -50.25 11.59 18.69
CA LEU A 131 -51.11 11.50 17.51
C LEU A 131 -52.53 11.00 17.85
N ALA A 132 -52.72 10.37 19.01
CA ALA A 132 -54.02 9.88 19.47
C ALA A 132 -55.03 11.00 19.73
N LEU A 133 -54.56 12.20 20.10
CA LEU A 133 -55.43 13.36 20.35
C LEU A 133 -55.99 13.98 19.07
N PHE A 134 -55.26 13.90 17.96
CA PHE A 134 -55.76 14.31 16.64
C PHE A 134 -56.78 13.30 16.09
N LEU A 135 -56.57 12.01 16.39
CA LEU A 135 -57.44 10.92 15.96
C LEU A 135 -58.76 10.82 16.75
N GLU A 136 -58.81 11.30 17.99
CA GLU A 136 -60.05 11.36 18.79
C GLU A 136 -61.11 12.32 18.19
N ASP A 137 -60.69 13.39 17.50
CA ASP A 137 -61.60 14.40 16.93
C ASP A 137 -62.01 14.11 15.47
N ALA A 138 -61.22 13.33 14.71
CA ALA A 138 -61.41 13.16 13.26
C ALA A 138 -62.50 12.16 12.85
N GLY A 139 -62.97 11.30 13.76
CA GLY A 139 -63.94 10.24 13.49
C GLY A 139 -63.36 9.06 12.68
N GLU A 140 -63.71 7.83 13.07
CA GLU A 140 -63.09 6.57 12.59
C GLU A 140 -62.90 6.39 11.06
N PRO A 141 -63.80 6.81 10.14
CA PRO A 141 -63.61 6.53 8.72
C PRO A 141 -62.55 7.41 8.01
N ASN A 142 -62.04 8.46 8.65
CA ASN A 142 -60.92 9.27 8.10
C ASN A 142 -59.55 8.75 8.52
N ILE A 143 -59.49 7.83 9.48
CA ILE A 143 -58.24 7.31 10.04
C ILE A 143 -57.62 6.29 9.09
N GLU A 144 -58.44 5.37 8.53
CA GLU A 144 -57.97 4.37 7.56
C GLU A 144 -57.49 5.01 6.25
N GLY A 145 -58.19 6.04 5.75
CA GLY A 145 -57.79 6.79 4.57
C GLY A 145 -56.54 7.66 4.78
N PHE A 146 -56.26 8.10 6.01
CA PHE A 146 -55.04 8.84 6.35
C PHE A 146 -53.84 7.90 6.55
N TYR A 147 -54.02 6.74 7.17
CA TYR A 147 -52.97 5.71 7.22
C TYR A 147 -52.66 5.17 5.83
N ASP A 148 -53.67 4.93 4.99
CA ASP A 148 -53.45 4.58 3.58
C ASP A 148 -52.77 5.73 2.82
N LEU A 149 -53.09 7.01 3.10
CA LEU A 149 -52.42 8.14 2.46
C LEU A 149 -50.96 8.31 2.93
N VAL A 150 -50.65 8.05 4.20
CA VAL A 150 -49.29 8.06 4.74
C VAL A 150 -48.48 6.84 4.28
N ASP A 151 -49.13 5.70 4.06
CA ASP A 151 -48.50 4.49 3.48
C ASP A 151 -48.38 4.58 1.93
N ILE A 152 -49.23 5.37 1.25
CA ILE A 152 -49.19 5.60 -0.22
C ILE A 152 -48.25 6.77 -0.56
N LEU A 153 -48.19 7.80 0.28
CA LEU A 153 -47.18 8.84 0.24
C LEU A 153 -45.93 8.26 0.92
N ASP A 154 -45.23 7.41 0.19
CA ASP A 154 -43.86 7.00 0.51
C ASP A 154 -43.14 8.23 1.08
N PRO A 155 -42.89 8.30 2.40
CA PRO A 155 -42.59 9.57 3.05
C PRO A 155 -41.37 10.14 2.33
N PRO A 156 -41.36 11.44 1.95
CA PRO A 156 -40.30 12.04 1.15
C PRO A 156 -38.89 11.89 1.73
N GLY A 157 -38.75 11.33 2.93
CA GLY A 157 -37.48 10.88 3.49
C GLY A 157 -36.79 9.70 2.79
N GLN A 158 -37.19 9.32 1.57
CA GLN A 158 -36.39 8.45 0.69
C GLN A 158 -36.14 9.03 -0.71
N SER A 159 -36.49 10.28 -0.96
CA SER A 159 -36.06 10.90 -2.22
C SER A 159 -34.55 11.12 -2.15
N GLU A 160 -33.81 10.51 -3.09
CA GLU A 160 -32.38 10.76 -3.30
C GLU A 160 -32.05 12.23 -3.61
N ASN A 161 -33.01 13.17 -3.55
CA ASN A 161 -32.83 14.60 -3.81
C ASN A 161 -33.10 15.47 -2.58
N LEU A 162 -33.35 14.89 -1.41
CA LEU A 162 -33.63 15.61 -0.16
C LEU A 162 -32.66 15.17 0.93
N ILE A 163 -32.28 16.12 1.80
CA ILE A 163 -31.60 15.82 3.07
C ILE A 163 -32.65 15.82 4.16
N THR A 164 -32.82 14.67 4.81
CA THR A 164 -33.66 14.52 6.00
C THR A 164 -32.89 14.94 7.23
N VAL A 165 -33.49 15.83 8.03
CA VAL A 165 -32.84 16.42 9.21
C VAL A 165 -33.57 16.01 10.49
N GLY A 166 -32.88 15.25 11.32
CA GLY A 166 -33.30 14.96 12.69
C GLY A 166 -32.94 16.10 13.64
N TYR A 167 -33.39 16.01 14.89
CA TYR A 167 -32.96 16.95 15.91
C TYR A 167 -32.51 16.22 17.17
N SER A 168 -31.45 16.75 17.77
CA SER A 168 -30.85 16.25 19.00
C SER A 168 -31.14 17.19 20.16
N GLU A 169 -31.24 16.64 21.37
CA GLU A 169 -31.36 17.42 22.61
C GLU A 169 -30.00 17.99 23.03
N LEU A 170 -29.99 19.25 23.52
CA LEU A 170 -28.88 19.85 24.27
C LEU A 170 -28.74 19.18 25.65
N SER A 171 -28.61 17.84 25.66
CA SER A 171 -28.33 17.09 26.87
C SER A 171 -26.82 16.87 26.99
N SER A 172 -26.34 16.69 28.23
CA SER A 172 -24.94 16.35 28.52
C SER A 172 -24.51 14.96 28.01
N ASP A 173 -25.38 14.25 27.29
CA ASP A 173 -25.14 12.93 26.70
C ASP A 173 -25.54 12.97 25.22
N PRO A 174 -24.62 13.34 24.30
CA PRO A 174 -24.91 13.46 22.87
C PRO A 174 -25.42 12.15 22.22
N GLU A 175 -25.24 10.99 22.87
CA GLU A 175 -25.73 9.69 22.37
C GLU A 175 -27.19 9.38 22.78
N ALA A 176 -27.76 10.11 23.74
CA ALA A 176 -29.10 9.83 24.27
C ALA A 176 -30.26 9.95 23.24
N PRO A 177 -30.23 10.90 22.27
CA PRO A 177 -31.29 11.04 21.26
C PRO A 177 -31.32 9.88 20.24
N PHE A 178 -30.16 9.38 19.81
CA PHE A 178 -30.05 8.34 18.78
C PHE A 178 -30.70 7.01 19.21
N LYS A 179 -30.58 6.66 20.50
CA LYS A 179 -31.27 5.49 21.10
C LYS A 179 -32.80 5.57 21.02
N LYS A 180 -33.38 6.77 20.89
CA LYS A 180 -34.83 6.97 20.80
C LYS A 180 -35.33 6.90 19.36
N ALA A 181 -34.53 7.33 18.38
CA ALA A 181 -34.81 7.26 16.94
C ALA A 181 -34.60 5.86 16.33
N LEU A 182 -33.71 5.04 16.90
CA LEU A 182 -33.42 3.65 16.51
C LEU A 182 -34.64 2.69 16.46
N ASN A 183 -35.79 3.08 17.01
CA ASN A 183 -37.04 2.31 16.91
C ASN A 183 -37.92 2.70 15.69
N SER A 184 -37.52 3.71 14.92
CA SER A 184 -38.15 4.07 13.64
C SER A 184 -37.31 3.50 12.49
N ALA A 185 -37.96 2.97 11.45
CA ALA A 185 -37.29 2.28 10.35
C ALA A 185 -36.49 3.20 9.40
N LEU A 186 -36.42 4.51 9.68
CA LEU A 186 -35.79 5.53 8.86
C LEU A 186 -35.00 6.46 9.78
N LEU A 187 -33.67 6.37 9.73
CA LEU A 187 -32.80 7.37 10.36
C LEU A 187 -32.73 8.60 9.46
N PRO A 188 -32.67 9.82 10.02
CA PRO A 188 -32.37 11.01 9.23
C PRO A 188 -30.96 10.92 8.65
N ASP A 189 -30.71 11.63 7.54
CA ASP A 189 -29.38 11.69 6.91
C ASP A 189 -28.40 12.42 7.84
N ILE A 190 -28.86 13.52 8.46
CA ILE A 190 -28.10 14.32 9.44
C ILE A 190 -29.00 14.86 10.55
N GLU A 191 -28.42 15.31 11.63
CA GLU A 191 -29.05 15.89 12.80
C GLU A 191 -28.37 17.21 13.19
N THR A 192 -29.04 18.00 14.02
CA THR A 192 -28.43 19.14 14.69
C THR A 192 -29.22 19.47 15.95
N TYR A 193 -28.74 20.41 16.76
CA TYR A 193 -29.50 20.89 17.91
C TYR A 193 -30.81 21.52 17.44
N GLY A 194 -31.92 20.93 17.89
CA GLY A 194 -33.26 21.44 17.63
C GLY A 194 -34.10 21.49 18.88
N THR A 195 -33.50 21.46 20.08
CA THR A 195 -34.21 21.67 21.34
C THR A 195 -33.76 22.94 22.01
N ASP A 196 -34.71 23.64 22.58
CA ASP A 196 -34.50 24.89 23.29
C ASP A 196 -33.73 25.95 22.49
N ILE A 197 -33.91 25.96 21.17
CA ILE A 197 -33.26 26.91 20.27
C ILE A 197 -33.99 28.25 20.35
N LEU A 198 -33.24 29.31 20.62
CA LEU A 198 -33.78 30.65 20.65
C LEU A 198 -33.98 31.16 19.20
N GLY A 199 -35.23 31.28 18.78
CA GLY A 199 -35.60 31.80 17.45
C GLY A 199 -36.47 33.04 17.54
N PRO A 200 -36.57 33.84 16.46
CA PRO A 200 -37.48 34.98 16.42
C PRO A 200 -38.94 34.52 16.53
N CYS A 201 -39.79 35.32 17.19
CA CYS A 201 -41.24 35.12 17.18
C CYS A 201 -41.97 36.42 16.83
N ALA A 202 -43.13 36.28 16.18
CA ALA A 202 -43.96 37.43 15.84
C ALA A 202 -44.53 38.06 17.12
N PRO A 203 -44.39 39.38 17.33
CA PRO A 203 -44.89 40.08 18.52
C PRO A 203 -46.43 40.25 18.53
N ASP A 204 -47.17 39.46 17.78
CA ASP A 204 -48.56 39.75 17.44
C ASP A 204 -49.53 39.28 18.55
N GLY A 205 -49.83 40.25 19.41
CA GLY A 205 -51.14 40.48 20.02
C GLY A 205 -51.95 39.27 20.46
N GLU A 206 -51.82 38.94 21.75
CA GLU A 206 -52.85 38.35 22.63
C GLU A 206 -52.88 36.83 22.86
N ALA A 207 -51.93 36.00 22.37
CA ALA A 207 -51.96 34.57 22.76
C ALA A 207 -50.63 33.84 22.99
N PHE A 208 -49.48 34.36 22.53
CA PHE A 208 -48.18 33.75 22.82
C PHE A 208 -47.23 34.81 23.40
N ASP A 209 -46.79 34.59 24.65
CA ASP A 209 -45.78 35.42 25.31
C ASP A 209 -44.48 35.30 24.51
N CYS A 210 -44.19 36.31 23.68
CA CYS A 210 -42.93 36.54 22.98
C CYS A 210 -42.32 37.85 23.54
N PRO A 211 -41.89 37.90 24.81
CA PRO A 211 -41.70 39.17 25.53
C PRO A 211 -40.57 40.03 24.95
N ASP A 212 -39.59 39.38 24.32
CA ASP A 212 -38.36 40.01 23.82
C ASP A 212 -38.18 39.86 22.30
N GLY A 213 -39.23 39.45 21.56
CA GLY A 213 -39.14 39.17 20.12
C GLY A 213 -38.45 37.85 19.76
N ALA A 214 -38.12 37.04 20.76
CA ALA A 214 -37.57 35.70 20.61
C ALA A 214 -38.27 34.71 21.55
N MET A 215 -38.40 33.46 21.10
CA MET A 215 -38.89 32.35 21.90
C MET A 215 -38.06 31.11 21.64
N THR A 216 -37.93 30.31 22.68
CA THR A 216 -37.33 29.00 22.66
C THR A 216 -38.25 28.03 21.89
N GLN A 217 -37.71 27.36 20.87
CA GLN A 217 -38.43 26.42 20.01
C GLN A 217 -37.74 25.05 20.04
N THR A 218 -38.55 24.00 19.90
CA THR A 218 -38.08 22.62 19.88
C THR A 218 -38.75 21.86 18.75
N GLY A 219 -37.96 21.16 17.94
CA GLY A 219 -38.43 20.23 16.91
C GLY A 219 -37.51 20.16 15.68
N SER A 220 -37.74 19.15 14.85
CA SER A 220 -36.99 18.94 13.60
C SER A 220 -37.08 20.13 12.64
N ALA A 221 -38.21 20.86 12.62
CA ALA A 221 -38.35 22.06 11.80
C ALA A 221 -37.29 23.14 12.11
N VAL A 222 -36.91 23.27 13.39
CA VAL A 222 -35.86 24.19 13.83
C VAL A 222 -34.47 23.68 13.40
N ALA A 223 -34.23 22.38 13.59
CA ALA A 223 -32.99 21.72 13.16
C ALA A 223 -32.79 21.79 11.64
N THR A 224 -33.86 21.56 10.85
CA THR A 224 -33.86 21.72 9.39
C THR A 224 -33.48 23.15 8.99
N ALA A 225 -33.97 24.18 9.70
CA ALA A 225 -33.61 25.56 9.41
C ALA A 225 -32.12 25.85 9.65
N HIS A 226 -31.51 25.25 10.68
CA HIS A 226 -30.06 25.34 10.92
C HIS A 226 -29.26 24.71 9.78
N VAL A 227 -29.57 23.47 9.40
CA VAL A 227 -28.91 22.78 8.28
C VAL A 227 -29.08 23.57 6.97
N ALA A 228 -30.28 24.09 6.70
CA ALA A 228 -30.54 24.92 5.52
C ALA A 228 -29.71 26.22 5.52
N GLY A 229 -29.51 26.82 6.70
CA GLY A 229 -28.62 27.96 6.88
C GLY A 229 -27.16 27.62 6.54
N VAL A 230 -26.66 26.47 7.00
CA VAL A 230 -25.32 25.96 6.64
C VAL A 230 -25.24 25.73 5.13
N GLY A 231 -26.20 25.04 4.52
CA GLY A 231 -26.22 24.80 3.07
C GLY A 231 -26.23 26.10 2.24
N ALA A 232 -27.00 27.10 2.66
CA ALA A 232 -27.01 28.42 2.02
C ALA A 232 -25.65 29.12 2.16
N TYR A 233 -24.99 29.00 3.31
CA TYR A 233 -23.66 29.56 3.55
C TYR A 233 -22.61 28.89 2.66
N LEU A 234 -22.60 27.55 2.59
CA LEU A 234 -21.71 26.78 1.72
C LEU A 234 -21.88 27.17 0.24
N THR A 235 -23.13 27.30 -0.20
CA THR A 235 -23.47 27.76 -1.57
C THR A 235 -22.97 29.18 -1.83
N SER A 236 -22.94 30.04 -0.80
CA SER A 236 -22.42 31.41 -0.95
C SER A 236 -20.89 31.45 -1.07
N ILE A 237 -20.18 30.52 -0.41
CA ILE A 237 -18.71 30.39 -0.48
C ILE A 237 -18.29 29.78 -1.82
N SER A 238 -19.03 28.76 -2.29
CA SER A 238 -18.75 28.03 -3.52
C SER A 238 -19.96 28.02 -4.47
N PRO A 239 -20.37 29.18 -5.03
CA PRO A 239 -21.55 29.29 -5.88
C PRO A 239 -21.43 28.51 -7.20
N GLU A 240 -20.23 28.05 -7.54
CA GLU A 240 -19.96 27.17 -8.68
C GLU A 240 -20.32 25.70 -8.44
N LYS A 241 -20.46 25.27 -7.18
CA LYS A 241 -20.80 23.87 -6.85
C LYS A 241 -22.27 23.60 -7.15
N ALA A 242 -22.53 22.42 -7.70
CA ALA A 242 -23.89 21.96 -7.91
C ALA A 242 -24.58 21.68 -6.56
N PRO A 243 -25.92 21.78 -6.46
CA PRO A 243 -26.66 21.45 -5.24
C PRO A 243 -26.34 20.06 -4.68
N GLU A 244 -26.10 19.08 -5.56
CA GLU A 244 -25.72 17.71 -5.19
C GLU A 244 -24.36 17.68 -4.47
N GLU A 245 -23.38 18.47 -4.93
CA GLU A 245 -22.08 18.56 -4.27
C GLU A 245 -22.17 19.25 -2.90
N ILE A 246 -23.07 20.23 -2.74
CA ILE A 246 -23.34 20.87 -1.45
C ILE A 246 -24.01 19.87 -0.51
N ARG A 247 -24.92 19.05 -1.02
CA ARG A 247 -25.52 17.96 -0.27
C ARG A 247 -24.48 16.96 0.20
N ASP A 248 -23.61 16.47 -0.68
CA ASP A 248 -22.54 15.54 -0.31
C ASP A 248 -21.64 16.11 0.80
N VAL A 249 -21.37 17.42 0.77
CA VAL A 249 -20.60 18.11 1.82
C VAL A 249 -21.36 18.14 3.15
N LEU A 250 -22.66 18.43 3.14
CA LEU A 250 -23.48 18.43 4.35
C LEU A 250 -23.63 17.02 4.95
N GLU A 251 -23.83 16.02 4.10
CA GLU A 251 -23.90 14.62 4.52
C GLU A 251 -22.56 14.19 5.13
N PHE A 252 -21.43 14.44 4.47
CA PHE A 252 -20.09 14.17 5.02
C PHE A 252 -19.89 14.82 6.39
N ALA A 253 -20.21 16.11 6.50
CA ALA A 253 -20.06 16.86 7.74
C ALA A 253 -21.01 16.40 8.86
N GLY A 254 -22.11 15.73 8.52
CA GLY A 254 -23.00 15.09 9.49
C GLY A 254 -22.54 13.67 9.85
N THR A 255 -22.11 12.85 8.90
CA THR A 255 -21.77 11.45 9.16
C THR A 255 -20.39 11.29 9.79
N GLU A 256 -19.42 12.05 9.31
CA GLU A 256 -18.03 11.93 9.75
C GLU A 256 -17.66 12.96 10.81
N GLY A 257 -18.42 14.06 10.98
CA GLY A 257 -18.10 15.16 11.91
C GLY A 257 -17.85 14.76 13.39
N GLN A 258 -17.53 15.73 14.24
CA GLN A 258 -17.14 15.49 15.65
C GLN A 258 -18.12 14.60 16.45
N HIS A 259 -19.40 14.62 16.06
CA HIS A 259 -20.43 13.73 16.59
C HIS A 259 -21.13 13.03 15.44
N GLU A 260 -21.19 11.70 15.49
CA GLU A 260 -21.85 10.88 14.47
C GLU A 260 -23.28 11.36 14.24
N HIS A 261 -23.62 11.63 12.98
CA HIS A 261 -24.87 12.21 12.51
C HIS A 261 -25.14 13.68 12.87
N MET A 262 -24.34 14.38 13.66
CA MET A 262 -24.56 15.82 13.89
C MET A 262 -23.79 16.67 12.90
N ILE A 263 -24.47 17.61 12.24
CA ILE A 263 -23.83 18.55 11.31
C ILE A 263 -22.75 19.37 12.01
N ASP A 264 -21.54 19.27 11.50
CA ASP A 264 -20.41 20.12 11.86
C ASP A 264 -20.19 21.17 10.76
N ALA A 265 -20.55 22.42 11.05
CA ALA A 265 -20.42 23.51 10.09
C ALA A 265 -18.95 23.82 9.73
N TYR A 266 -18.01 23.60 10.65
CA TYR A 266 -16.59 23.82 10.40
C TYR A 266 -16.05 22.76 9.43
N THR A 267 -16.33 21.48 9.71
CA THR A 267 -16.03 20.36 8.81
C THR A 267 -16.69 20.57 7.43
N ALA A 268 -17.94 21.03 7.38
CA ALA A 268 -18.65 21.29 6.12
C ALA A 268 -17.96 22.38 5.27
N VAL A 269 -17.51 23.47 5.90
CA VAL A 269 -16.80 24.55 5.20
C VAL A 269 -15.47 24.04 4.63
N LEU A 270 -14.70 23.27 5.40
CA LEU A 270 -13.44 22.68 4.92
C LEU A 270 -13.66 21.65 3.80
N ALA A 271 -14.76 20.89 3.83
CA ALA A 271 -15.09 19.90 2.80
C ALA A 271 -15.50 20.51 1.44
N LEU A 272 -15.64 21.85 1.36
CA LEU A 272 -15.79 22.55 0.08
C LEU A 272 -14.51 22.54 -0.75
N ASP A 273 -13.35 22.46 -0.11
CA ASP A 273 -12.09 22.43 -0.84
C ASP A 273 -11.99 21.17 -1.72
N PRO A 274 -11.29 21.25 -2.87
CA PRO A 274 -11.01 20.07 -3.66
C PRO A 274 -10.02 19.14 -2.93
N PRO A 275 -10.02 17.82 -3.24
CA PRO A 275 -9.05 16.89 -2.69
C PRO A 275 -7.60 17.33 -2.92
N GLN A 276 -6.70 17.02 -1.98
CA GLN A 276 -5.30 17.44 -2.01
C GLN A 276 -4.57 17.12 -3.31
N SER A 277 -4.87 15.97 -3.92
CA SER A 277 -4.34 15.58 -5.24
C SER A 277 -4.59 16.60 -6.36
N GLN A 278 -5.55 17.50 -6.19
CA GLN A 278 -5.96 18.50 -7.17
C GLN A 278 -5.46 19.92 -6.87
N TRP A 279 -4.89 20.21 -5.68
CA TRP A 279 -4.48 21.57 -5.28
C TRP A 279 -3.54 22.25 -6.28
N PHE A 280 -2.75 21.47 -7.03
CA PHE A 280 -1.79 21.98 -8.01
C PHE A 280 -2.24 22.00 -9.45
N GLN A 281 -3.29 21.26 -9.79
CA GLN A 281 -3.59 20.97 -11.19
C GLN A 281 -4.41 22.08 -11.86
N ASN A 282 -5.20 22.86 -11.11
CA ASN A 282 -6.30 23.62 -11.69
C ASN A 282 -6.50 25.07 -11.20
N ALA A 283 -5.52 25.70 -10.52
CA ALA A 283 -5.73 26.99 -9.83
C ALA A 283 -6.90 26.96 -8.81
N ALA A 284 -7.38 25.77 -8.46
CA ALA A 284 -8.36 25.51 -7.42
C ALA A 284 -7.59 25.40 -6.09
N THR A 285 -7.25 26.57 -5.55
CA THR A 285 -6.67 26.69 -4.21
C THR A 285 -7.71 26.24 -3.18
N PRO A 286 -7.36 25.45 -2.14
CA PRO A 286 -8.28 25.14 -1.05
C PRO A 286 -8.59 26.42 -0.26
N ARG A 287 -9.64 27.13 -0.70
CA ARG A 287 -9.97 28.47 -0.22
C ARG A 287 -10.35 28.46 1.26
N ALA A 288 -11.07 27.43 1.70
CA ALA A 288 -11.51 27.34 3.09
C ALA A 288 -10.31 27.12 4.01
N ARG A 289 -9.45 26.14 3.73
CA ARG A 289 -8.20 25.93 4.49
C ARG A 289 -7.27 27.14 4.45
N MET A 290 -7.08 27.77 3.29
CA MET A 290 -6.25 28.97 3.21
C MET A 290 -6.80 30.11 4.07
N ALA A 291 -8.11 30.33 4.10
CA ALA A 291 -8.71 31.38 4.93
C ALA A 291 -8.55 31.13 6.44
N VAL A 292 -8.38 29.88 6.86
CA VAL A 292 -8.07 29.51 8.24
C VAL A 292 -6.58 29.63 8.56
N LEU A 293 -5.71 29.38 7.56
CA LEU A 293 -4.25 29.35 7.75
C LEU A 293 -3.57 30.71 7.54
N ASP A 294 -4.12 31.58 6.69
CA ASP A 294 -3.63 32.93 6.38
C ASP A 294 -4.17 33.93 7.41
N VAL A 295 -3.49 33.99 8.55
CA VAL A 295 -3.88 34.79 9.73
C VAL A 295 -2.94 35.95 10.01
N ALA A 296 -1.91 36.14 9.19
CA ALA A 296 -0.97 37.25 9.24
C ALA A 296 -0.99 38.10 7.96
N GLY A 297 -0.79 39.41 8.11
CA GLY A 297 -0.52 40.28 6.95
C GLY A 297 0.93 40.15 6.45
N ASP A 298 1.42 41.14 5.69
CA ASP A 298 2.86 41.27 5.31
C ASP A 298 3.81 41.50 6.52
N SER A 299 3.29 41.40 7.74
CA SER A 299 3.99 41.60 9.00
C SER A 299 3.49 40.56 10.00
N ASP A 300 4.25 40.31 11.07
CA ASP A 300 3.86 39.45 12.22
C ASP A 300 2.62 39.98 13.00
N ALA A 301 1.70 40.72 12.36
CA ALA A 301 0.48 41.26 12.92
C ALA A 301 -0.73 40.51 12.33
N PRO A 302 -1.78 40.25 13.14
CA PRO A 302 -3.01 39.62 12.66
C PRO A 302 -3.57 40.34 11.43
N GLY A 303 -3.92 39.58 10.40
CA GLY A 303 -4.38 40.05 9.10
C GLY A 303 -4.48 38.90 8.10
N GLU A 304 -4.62 39.21 6.82
CA GLU A 304 -4.57 38.21 5.74
C GLU A 304 -3.80 38.84 4.58
N ASN A 305 -2.93 38.07 3.91
CA ASN A 305 -2.16 38.53 2.74
C ASN A 305 -2.36 37.64 1.49
N GLY A 306 -3.13 36.56 1.63
CA GLY A 306 -3.43 35.54 0.61
C GLY A 306 -2.43 34.39 0.56
N ILE A 307 -1.49 34.29 1.50
CA ILE A 307 -0.36 33.36 1.50
C ILE A 307 -0.18 32.79 2.90
N PHE A 308 -0.03 31.46 2.99
CA PHE A 308 0.34 30.80 4.24
C PHE A 308 1.87 30.66 4.31
N ASP A 309 2.52 31.46 5.14
CA ASP A 309 3.97 31.56 5.29
C ASP A 309 4.47 31.60 6.75
N ASP A 310 5.75 31.95 6.98
CA ASP A 310 6.32 31.99 8.33
C ASP A 310 5.73 33.07 9.25
N HIS A 311 5.08 34.10 8.71
CA HIS A 311 4.35 35.09 9.50
C HIS A 311 3.08 34.47 10.11
N ASP A 312 2.36 33.65 9.35
CA ASP A 312 1.16 32.95 9.82
C ASP A 312 1.45 31.93 10.92
N ILE A 313 2.47 31.08 10.70
CA ILE A 313 2.91 30.11 11.69
C ILE A 313 3.22 30.80 13.02
N ARG A 314 3.90 31.94 12.97
CA ARG A 314 4.23 32.71 14.17
C ARG A 314 2.99 33.25 14.88
N VAL A 315 2.05 33.83 14.14
CA VAL A 315 0.81 34.34 14.72
C VAL A 315 0.01 33.20 15.35
N LEU A 316 -0.12 32.05 14.68
CA LEU A 316 -0.81 30.87 15.23
C LEU A 316 -0.17 30.38 16.53
N LEU A 317 1.15 30.19 16.56
CA LEU A 317 1.88 29.76 17.76
C LEU A 317 1.78 30.77 18.91
N ASP A 318 1.83 32.07 18.61
CA ASP A 318 1.64 33.13 19.60
C ASP A 318 0.23 33.08 20.20
N GLN A 319 -0.80 32.79 19.40
CA GLN A 319 -2.18 32.63 19.86
C GLN A 319 -2.36 31.36 20.68
N PHE A 320 -1.81 30.21 20.26
CA PHE A 320 -1.84 28.98 21.05
C PHE A 320 -1.27 29.22 22.44
N THR A 321 -0.09 29.85 22.50
CA THR A 321 0.56 30.19 23.77
C THR A 321 -0.28 31.15 24.62
N PHE A 322 -0.89 32.16 23.99
CA PHE A 322 -1.73 33.14 24.69
C PHE A 322 -2.97 32.48 25.32
N TYR A 323 -3.73 31.70 24.55
CA TYR A 323 -4.96 31.07 25.02
C TYR A 323 -4.67 29.98 26.08
N GLU A 324 -3.61 29.19 25.92
CA GLU A 324 -3.15 28.25 26.95
C GLU A 324 -2.80 28.96 28.27
N ALA A 325 -2.08 30.08 28.19
CA ALA A 325 -1.70 30.86 29.36
C ALA A 325 -2.92 31.46 30.07
N GLU A 326 -3.91 31.96 29.32
CA GLU A 326 -5.16 32.48 29.87
C GLU A 326 -5.98 31.38 30.55
N ARG A 327 -6.06 30.18 29.97
CA ARG A 327 -6.75 29.01 30.57
C ARG A 327 -6.07 28.53 31.85
N ALA A 328 -4.75 28.69 31.97
CA ALA A 328 -4.00 28.32 33.17
C ALA A 328 -4.25 29.25 34.36
N VAL A 329 -4.89 30.42 34.17
CA VAL A 329 -5.19 31.37 35.25
C VAL A 329 -6.34 30.85 36.13
N PRO A 330 -6.12 30.59 37.44
CA PRO A 330 -7.17 30.06 38.30
C PRO A 330 -8.40 30.99 38.39
N GLY A 331 -9.57 30.46 38.05
CA GLY A 331 -10.83 31.21 38.05
C GLY A 331 -11.13 31.96 36.75
N ASN A 332 -10.26 31.84 35.75
CA ASN A 332 -10.56 32.18 34.37
C ASN A 332 -11.21 30.95 33.71
N GLU A 333 -12.52 30.77 33.95
CA GLU A 333 -13.32 29.92 33.07
C GLU A 333 -13.42 30.70 31.76
N LEU A 334 -12.45 30.51 30.86
CA LEU A 334 -12.62 30.97 29.50
C LEU A 334 -13.82 30.20 28.94
N ASP A 335 -14.82 30.95 28.49
CA ASP A 335 -15.81 30.43 27.55
C ASP A 335 -15.06 29.89 26.32
N PHE A 336 -15.65 28.91 25.63
CA PHE A 336 -15.17 28.45 24.33
C PHE A 336 -14.78 29.65 23.46
N ASP A 337 -13.54 29.68 22.96
CA ASP A 337 -13.03 30.86 22.28
C ASP A 337 -13.51 30.94 20.83
N PHE A 338 -13.73 29.78 20.19
CA PHE A 338 -14.10 29.65 18.76
C PHE A 338 -13.33 30.65 17.88
N ALA A 339 -12.08 30.92 18.26
CA ALA A 339 -11.30 31.94 17.59
C ALA A 339 -10.90 31.43 16.21
N PRO A 340 -10.55 32.31 15.25
CA PRO A 340 -10.03 31.87 13.96
C PRO A 340 -8.77 30.98 14.03
N TYR A 341 -8.15 30.90 15.21
CA TYR A 341 -6.95 30.12 15.49
C TYR A 341 -7.24 28.72 16.05
N ASP A 342 -8.50 28.39 16.37
CA ASP A 342 -8.94 27.03 16.69
C ASP A 342 -9.03 26.24 15.38
N LEU A 343 -7.94 25.53 15.06
CA LEU A 343 -7.75 24.86 13.77
C LEU A 343 -8.49 23.53 13.71
N ASN A 344 -8.68 22.84 14.84
CA ASN A 344 -9.40 21.57 14.91
C ASN A 344 -10.91 21.76 15.15
N GLY A 345 -11.34 22.98 15.49
CA GLY A 345 -12.74 23.37 15.66
C GLY A 345 -13.40 22.82 16.93
N ASP A 346 -12.63 22.43 17.95
CA ASP A 346 -13.18 21.90 19.21
C ASP A 346 -13.65 22.98 20.21
N GLY A 347 -13.52 24.25 19.81
CA GLY A 347 -13.84 25.43 20.59
C GLY A 347 -12.69 25.95 21.45
N TRP A 348 -11.50 25.37 21.35
CA TRP A 348 -10.32 25.75 22.12
C TRP A 348 -9.10 25.97 21.22
N THR A 349 -8.59 27.20 21.21
CA THR A 349 -7.32 27.49 20.52
C THR A 349 -6.11 26.93 21.30
N GLY A 350 -5.35 26.01 20.71
CA GLY A 350 -4.14 25.39 21.25
C GLY A 350 -4.39 24.31 22.32
N GLY A 351 -3.30 23.75 22.86
CA GLY A 351 -3.34 22.73 23.92
C GLY A 351 -3.35 21.28 23.42
N GLU A 352 -3.77 20.38 24.30
CA GLU A 352 -3.81 18.93 24.06
C GLU A 352 -5.19 18.40 23.67
N SER A 353 -6.17 19.30 23.49
CA SER A 353 -7.51 18.91 23.05
C SER A 353 -7.44 18.41 21.61
N VAL A 354 -8.22 17.36 21.32
CA VAL A 354 -8.20 16.68 20.04
C VAL A 354 -9.57 16.65 19.42
N SER A 355 -9.62 16.86 18.11
CA SER A 355 -10.83 16.79 17.30
C SER A 355 -10.55 16.10 15.98
N PRO A 356 -11.55 15.43 15.38
CA PRO A 356 -11.39 14.91 14.04
C PRO A 356 -11.39 16.01 12.97
N LEU A 357 -10.51 15.92 11.98
CA LEU A 357 -10.42 16.83 10.84
C LEU A 357 -9.78 16.15 9.63
N ASP A 358 -10.41 16.28 8.46
CA ASP A 358 -9.92 15.79 7.17
C ASP A 358 -8.78 16.71 6.69
N LEU A 359 -7.54 16.25 6.77
CA LEU A 359 -6.34 16.99 6.43
C LEU A 359 -6.09 17.02 4.92
N ASP A 360 -6.41 15.94 4.20
CA ASP A 360 -6.14 15.79 2.77
C ASP A 360 -7.34 16.11 1.85
N ALA A 361 -8.45 16.57 2.44
CA ALA A 361 -9.70 16.94 1.78
C ALA A 361 -10.34 15.80 0.96
N ASN A 362 -10.13 14.54 1.36
CA ASN A 362 -10.68 13.37 0.65
C ASN A 362 -12.13 13.03 1.06
N ARG A 363 -12.71 13.77 2.03
CA ARG A 363 -14.03 13.56 2.64
C ARG A 363 -14.17 12.23 3.36
N SER A 364 -13.14 11.83 4.08
CA SER A 364 -13.13 10.67 4.97
C SER A 364 -12.10 10.91 6.06
N PHE A 365 -12.40 10.48 7.30
CA PHE A 365 -11.42 10.54 8.37
C PHE A 365 -10.63 9.23 8.44
N GLY A 366 -9.34 9.30 8.09
CA GLY A 366 -8.43 8.18 8.09
C GLY A 366 -7.03 8.56 8.56
N ASP A 367 -6.05 7.99 7.88
CA ASP A 367 -4.64 8.27 8.10
C ASP A 367 -4.16 9.18 6.97
N ALA A 368 -3.83 10.43 7.29
CA ALA A 368 -3.27 11.37 6.33
C ALA A 368 -1.75 11.21 6.28
N ALA A 369 -1.23 10.84 5.11
CA ALA A 369 0.20 10.76 4.84
C ALA A 369 0.74 12.13 4.39
N LEU A 370 1.82 12.56 5.00
CA LEU A 370 2.57 13.76 4.65
C LEU A 370 4.01 13.41 4.34
N GLU A 371 4.47 13.73 3.14
CA GLU A 371 5.88 13.61 2.76
C GLU A 371 6.64 14.88 3.16
N ALA A 372 7.41 14.82 4.24
CA ALA A 372 8.23 15.92 4.73
C ALA A 372 9.68 15.46 4.89
N GLY A 373 10.58 16.00 4.07
CA GLY A 373 12.02 15.76 4.20
C GLY A 373 12.46 14.32 3.97
N GLY A 374 11.74 13.58 3.12
CA GLY A 374 12.02 12.17 2.83
C GLY A 374 11.36 11.19 3.81
N PHE A 375 10.49 11.68 4.69
CA PHE A 375 9.66 10.87 5.57
C PHE A 375 8.18 10.97 5.22
N THR A 376 7.51 9.82 5.29
CA THR A 376 6.06 9.77 5.41
C THR A 376 5.69 9.90 6.90
N VAL A 377 5.12 11.03 7.30
CA VAL A 377 4.44 11.18 8.59
C VAL A 377 2.98 10.85 8.39
N ILE A 378 2.46 9.97 9.26
CA ILE A 378 1.06 9.59 9.27
C ILE A 378 0.39 10.30 10.44
N LYS A 379 -0.65 11.08 10.15
CA LYS A 379 -1.51 11.72 11.15
C LYS A 379 -2.86 11.02 11.15
N ASN A 380 -3.31 10.62 12.33
CA ASN A 380 -4.65 10.06 12.52
C ASN A 380 -5.66 11.21 12.55
N GLU A 381 -6.44 11.35 11.49
CA GLU A 381 -7.41 12.42 11.30
C GLU A 381 -8.56 12.38 12.31
N LYS A 382 -8.71 11.32 13.10
CA LYS A 382 -9.75 11.22 14.14
C LYS A 382 -9.36 11.85 15.48
N SER A 383 -8.12 12.32 15.61
CA SER A 383 -7.57 12.77 16.90
C SER A 383 -6.44 13.77 16.68
N LEU A 384 -6.78 14.97 16.20
CA LEU A 384 -5.82 16.02 15.88
C LEU A 384 -5.90 17.19 16.86
N THR A 385 -4.75 17.63 17.35
CA THR A 385 -4.61 18.93 18.03
C THR A 385 -4.46 20.06 17.00
N ASP A 386 -4.64 21.32 17.41
CA ASP A 386 -4.32 22.47 16.53
C ASP A 386 -2.87 22.45 16.07
N LEU A 387 -1.95 22.05 16.95
CA LEU A 387 -0.54 21.92 16.60
C LEU A 387 -0.34 20.84 15.53
N ASP A 388 -1.01 19.69 15.62
CA ASP A 388 -0.92 18.66 14.59
C ASP A 388 -1.37 19.16 13.22
N ILE A 389 -2.44 19.95 13.19
CA ILE A 389 -2.99 20.55 11.96
C ILE A 389 -2.03 21.59 11.40
N LEU A 390 -1.50 22.48 12.25
CA LEU A 390 -0.48 23.46 11.86
C LEU A 390 0.78 22.77 11.32
N CYS A 391 1.27 21.74 12.00
CA CYS A 391 2.39 20.92 11.55
C CYS A 391 2.11 20.29 10.19
N TYR A 392 0.93 19.70 10.00
CA TYR A 392 0.57 19.08 8.74
C TYR A 392 0.61 20.09 7.59
N TYR A 393 -0.09 21.22 7.73
CA TYR A 393 -0.16 22.20 6.65
C TYR A 393 1.14 22.96 6.42
N ALA A 394 1.90 23.27 7.47
CA ALA A 394 3.20 23.96 7.34
C ALA A 394 4.20 23.14 6.51
N TYR A 395 4.13 21.81 6.58
CA TYR A 395 4.98 20.92 5.79
C TYR A 395 4.31 20.39 4.52
N SER A 396 3.01 20.68 4.36
CA SER A 396 2.32 20.52 3.09
C SER A 396 2.79 21.58 2.08
N THR A 397 2.19 21.50 0.91
CA THR A 397 2.51 22.34 -0.22
C THR A 397 1.72 23.64 -0.25
N LEU A 398 0.80 23.83 0.71
CA LEU A 398 0.13 25.11 0.97
C LEU A 398 1.08 26.14 1.57
N TYR A 399 2.12 25.67 2.27
CA TYR A 399 3.13 26.55 2.83
C TYR A 399 4.03 27.15 1.74
N MET A 400 4.09 28.47 1.67
CA MET A 400 4.86 29.22 0.67
C MET A 400 6.00 30.05 1.27
N GLY A 401 6.24 29.94 2.58
CA GLY A 401 7.27 30.69 3.31
C GLY A 401 8.67 30.07 3.26
N SER A 402 9.54 30.54 4.16
CA SER A 402 10.90 30.00 4.29
C SER A 402 10.94 28.67 5.04
N THR A 403 11.40 27.60 4.38
CA THR A 403 11.56 26.27 5.00
C THR A 403 12.47 26.30 6.24
N GLU A 404 13.55 27.09 6.20
CA GLU A 404 14.47 27.26 7.34
C GLU A 404 13.76 27.88 8.56
N ARG A 405 12.92 28.90 8.34
CA ARG A 405 12.18 29.58 9.42
C ARG A 405 11.04 28.70 9.94
N ARG A 406 10.36 27.97 9.07
CA ARG A 406 9.38 26.95 9.45
C ARG A 406 10.00 25.94 10.40
N SER A 407 11.14 25.34 10.01
CA SER A 407 11.82 24.31 10.79
C SER A 407 12.34 24.83 12.15
N GLU A 408 12.72 26.11 12.23
CA GLU A 408 13.08 26.76 13.51
C GLU A 408 11.87 26.86 14.46
N MET A 409 10.68 27.20 13.95
CA MET A 409 9.48 27.40 14.77
C MET A 409 8.73 26.10 15.09
N LEU A 410 8.85 25.10 14.21
CA LEU A 410 8.11 23.85 14.26
C LEU A 410 9.04 22.64 14.45
N SER A 411 10.12 22.81 15.23
CA SER A 411 11.08 21.73 15.52
C SER A 411 10.45 20.53 16.20
N ASP A 412 9.36 20.76 16.92
CA ASP A 412 8.69 19.75 17.75
C ASP A 412 7.59 18.99 16.98
N CYS A 413 7.27 19.41 15.74
CA CYS A 413 6.25 18.78 14.91
C CYS A 413 6.60 17.36 14.46
N PHE A 414 7.88 17.02 14.47
CA PHE A 414 8.40 15.73 14.08
C PHE A 414 9.17 15.17 15.27
N PRO A 415 9.11 13.84 15.50
CA PRO A 415 9.98 13.23 16.50
C PRO A 415 11.43 13.63 16.20
N PRO A 416 12.29 13.77 17.24
CA PRO A 416 13.70 14.12 17.08
C PRO A 416 14.28 13.36 15.89
N SER A 417 14.78 14.14 14.93
CA SER A 417 15.25 13.68 13.61
C SER A 417 15.94 12.31 13.73
N ALA A 418 15.30 11.25 13.24
CA ALA A 418 15.96 9.95 13.16
C ALA A 418 17.27 10.12 12.39
N ILE A 419 18.30 9.34 12.71
CA ILE A 419 19.55 9.42 11.95
C ILE A 419 19.28 8.90 10.54
N ALA A 420 19.50 9.74 9.53
CA ALA A 420 19.55 9.30 8.15
C ALA A 420 20.86 8.56 7.95
N LEU A 421 20.80 7.28 7.58
CA LEU A 421 21.98 6.46 7.34
C LEU A 421 21.93 5.88 5.94
N ASP A 422 22.80 6.38 5.07
CA ASP A 422 23.05 5.79 3.76
C ASP A 422 24.44 5.13 3.74
N VAL A 423 24.52 3.98 3.08
CA VAL A 423 25.74 3.18 3.02
C VAL A 423 25.87 2.68 1.59
N THR A 424 26.99 3.03 0.97
CA THR A 424 27.37 2.58 -0.38
C THR A 424 28.54 1.62 -0.26
N PHE A 425 28.34 0.39 -0.71
CA PHE A 425 29.35 -0.67 -0.78
C PHE A 425 29.08 -1.55 -2.00
N PRO A 426 30.10 -2.08 -2.71
CA PRO A 426 29.87 -3.00 -3.84
C PRO A 426 29.23 -4.30 -3.38
N GLU A 427 28.24 -4.79 -4.14
CA GLU A 427 27.60 -6.09 -3.87
C GLU A 427 28.51 -7.29 -4.21
N ILE A 428 29.51 -7.09 -5.07
CA ILE A 428 30.48 -8.11 -5.50
C ILE A 428 31.89 -7.58 -5.24
N ILE A 429 32.72 -8.37 -4.55
CA ILE A 429 34.08 -8.01 -4.15
C ILE A 429 35.08 -9.15 -4.38
N GLU A 430 36.33 -8.78 -4.66
CA GLU A 430 37.46 -9.73 -4.80
C GLU A 430 38.04 -10.05 -3.40
N PRO A 431 38.26 -11.32 -3.03
CA PRO A 431 38.88 -11.70 -1.75
C PRO A 431 40.28 -11.11 -1.59
N GLY A 432 40.63 -10.73 -0.37
CA GLY A 432 41.94 -10.15 -0.06
C GLY A 432 42.20 -8.76 -0.67
N ILE A 433 41.28 -8.19 -1.45
CA ILE A 433 41.39 -6.85 -2.01
C ILE A 433 40.53 -5.87 -1.20
N PRO A 434 41.13 -4.86 -0.55
CA PRO A 434 40.37 -3.85 0.19
C PRO A 434 39.42 -3.06 -0.72
N GLN A 435 38.14 -3.03 -0.35
CA GLN A 435 37.08 -2.27 -1.02
C GLN A 435 36.62 -1.11 -0.14
N THR A 436 36.41 0.05 -0.74
CA THR A 436 35.97 1.25 0.00
C THR A 436 34.48 1.17 0.32
N ILE A 437 34.13 1.33 1.60
CA ILE A 437 32.76 1.58 2.04
C ILE A 437 32.60 3.06 2.34
N GLN A 438 31.52 3.65 1.84
CA GLN A 438 31.14 5.03 2.12
C GLN A 438 29.86 5.03 2.96
N VAL A 439 29.95 5.54 4.18
CA VAL A 439 28.84 5.75 5.08
C VAL A 439 28.52 7.25 5.09
N VAL A 440 27.27 7.60 4.80
CA VAL A 440 26.77 8.97 4.89
C VAL A 440 25.73 9.01 5.99
N ALA A 441 25.99 9.78 7.03
CA ALA A 441 25.06 9.97 8.14
C ALA A 441 24.69 11.44 8.32
N GLY A 442 23.43 11.69 8.62
CA GLY A 442 22.90 13.03 8.87
C GLY A 442 21.67 12.99 9.76
N ARG A 443 21.18 14.18 10.12
CA ARG A 443 19.87 14.32 10.73
C ARG A 443 18.84 14.43 9.65
N ASN A 444 17.85 13.59 9.77
CA ASN A 444 16.77 13.52 8.83
C ASN A 444 15.77 14.57 9.32
N THR A 445 15.79 15.74 8.68
CA THR A 445 14.91 16.86 9.01
C THR A 445 13.73 16.85 8.05
N PRO A 446 12.63 17.54 8.35
CA PRO A 446 11.51 17.57 7.43
C PRO A 446 11.77 18.49 6.21
N ASP A 447 12.93 19.13 6.13
CA ASP A 447 13.47 19.79 4.92
C ASP A 447 14.41 18.90 4.10
N GLY A 448 14.69 17.68 4.58
CA GLY A 448 15.63 16.72 4.00
C GLY A 448 16.76 16.35 4.96
N ILE A 449 17.77 15.65 4.45
CA ILE A 449 18.92 15.22 5.26
C ILE A 449 19.87 16.40 5.46
N VAL A 450 20.04 16.83 6.72
CA VAL A 450 21.09 17.75 7.13
C VAL A 450 22.29 16.92 7.56
N TYR A 451 23.35 16.96 6.76
CA TYR A 451 24.59 16.28 7.07
C TYR A 451 25.36 17.01 8.17
N GLU A 452 25.73 16.29 9.22
CA GLU A 452 26.45 16.84 10.38
C GLU A 452 27.80 16.14 10.55
N ALA A 453 28.82 16.93 10.91
CA ALA A 453 30.10 16.39 11.34
C ALA A 453 30.01 15.80 12.74
N GLY A 454 30.85 14.81 13.04
CA GLY A 454 30.95 14.25 14.39
C GLY A 454 29.92 13.16 14.69
N THR A 455 29.11 12.71 13.72
CA THR A 455 28.25 11.53 13.88
C THR A 455 29.15 10.32 14.05
N ARG A 456 29.01 9.60 15.16
CA ARG A 456 29.86 8.43 15.44
C ARG A 456 29.36 7.24 14.65
N ILE A 457 30.23 6.66 13.85
CA ILE A 457 29.98 5.45 13.07
C ILE A 457 30.71 4.29 13.72
N ASN A 458 30.02 3.16 13.86
CA ASN A 458 30.60 1.87 14.20
C ASN A 458 30.24 0.89 13.09
N ILE A 459 31.23 0.13 12.62
CA ILE A 459 31.06 -0.89 11.59
C ILE A 459 31.49 -2.23 12.20
N ASN A 460 30.58 -3.19 12.19
CA ASN A 460 30.87 -4.57 12.54
C ASN A 460 30.87 -5.40 11.26
N VAL A 461 31.91 -6.20 11.07
CA VAL A 461 32.12 -7.04 9.88
C VAL A 461 32.27 -8.48 10.33
N SER A 462 31.57 -9.41 9.69
CA SER A 462 31.82 -10.85 9.76
C SER A 462 32.33 -11.38 8.44
N ASN A 463 33.22 -12.39 8.49
CA ASN A 463 33.87 -13.01 7.33
C ASN A 463 34.79 -12.05 6.55
N GLY A 464 35.34 -11.05 7.24
CA GLY A 464 36.28 -10.09 6.67
C GLY A 464 36.88 -9.15 7.71
N ASP A 465 37.77 -8.30 7.24
CA ASP A 465 38.47 -7.29 8.02
C ASP A 465 38.02 -5.88 7.64
N VAL A 466 38.01 -4.96 8.61
CA VAL A 466 37.77 -3.52 8.39
C VAL A 466 38.92 -2.70 8.96
N ASP A 467 39.45 -1.76 8.17
CA ASP A 467 40.62 -0.95 8.57
C ASP A 467 40.31 -0.08 9.79
N ASP A 468 39.23 0.70 9.70
CA ASP A 468 38.69 1.52 10.78
C ASP A 468 37.25 1.06 11.10
N SER A 469 37.07 0.25 12.15
CA SER A 469 35.76 -0.23 12.61
C SER A 469 34.92 0.84 13.32
N SER A 470 35.48 2.02 13.58
CA SER A 470 34.75 3.15 14.12
C SER A 470 35.39 4.48 13.74
N GLY A 471 34.58 5.54 13.71
CA GLY A 471 35.06 6.89 13.47
C GLY A 471 33.94 7.93 13.57
N GLU A 472 34.23 9.14 13.10
CA GLU A 472 33.26 10.24 13.06
C GLU A 472 33.10 10.73 11.62
N THR A 473 31.89 11.14 11.25
CA THR A 473 31.64 11.77 9.95
C THR A 473 32.34 13.11 9.82
N ASP A 474 32.77 13.44 8.60
CA ASP A 474 33.35 14.73 8.26
C ASP A 474 32.29 15.85 8.13
N ALA A 475 32.71 17.04 7.71
CA ALA A 475 31.82 18.20 7.51
C ALA A 475 30.70 17.99 6.48
N SER A 476 30.77 16.94 5.66
CA SER A 476 29.74 16.56 4.69
C SER A 476 28.91 15.38 5.17
N GLY A 477 29.06 14.94 6.44
CA GLY A 477 28.37 13.78 6.97
C GLY A 477 28.94 12.45 6.47
N ILE A 478 30.15 12.42 5.92
CA ILE A 478 30.73 11.22 5.30
C ILE A 478 31.78 10.60 6.21
N PHE A 479 31.68 9.28 6.39
CA PHE A 479 32.72 8.41 6.95
C PHE A 479 33.12 7.39 5.88
N MET A 480 34.41 7.19 5.69
CA MET A 480 34.95 6.23 4.73
C MET A 480 35.96 5.32 5.42
N THR A 481 35.90 4.03 5.11
CA THR A 481 36.89 3.03 5.51
C THR A 481 36.98 1.97 4.41
N THR A 482 37.81 0.94 4.60
CA THR A 482 37.92 -0.19 3.69
C THR A 482 37.56 -1.49 4.39
N ILE A 483 36.90 -2.37 3.65
CA ILE A 483 36.53 -3.73 4.05
C ILE A 483 37.21 -4.71 3.11
N THR A 484 37.77 -5.78 3.65
CA THR A 484 38.42 -6.86 2.89
C THR A 484 37.71 -8.17 3.22
N LEU A 485 37.27 -8.91 2.20
CA LEU A 485 36.74 -10.26 2.36
C LEU A 485 37.89 -11.23 2.64
N ASP A 486 37.71 -12.13 3.61
CA ASP A 486 38.68 -13.18 3.92
C ASP A 486 38.84 -14.16 2.74
N GLU A 487 40.05 -14.67 2.50
CA GLU A 487 40.35 -15.52 1.32
C GLU A 487 39.54 -16.83 1.27
N ASP A 488 39.07 -17.30 2.42
CA ASP A 488 38.35 -18.58 2.59
C ASP A 488 36.82 -18.38 2.71
N GLU A 489 36.32 -17.15 2.55
CA GLU A 489 34.90 -16.81 2.75
C GLU A 489 34.20 -16.45 1.43
N ASN A 490 32.90 -16.73 1.36
CA ASN A 490 32.09 -16.48 0.15
C ASN A 490 31.35 -15.13 0.18
N GLU A 491 31.13 -14.59 1.37
CA GLU A 491 30.43 -13.33 1.55
C GLU A 491 30.89 -12.65 2.84
N VAL A 492 30.73 -11.33 2.88
CA VAL A 492 31.00 -10.48 4.04
C VAL A 492 29.69 -9.81 4.46
N ASP A 493 29.33 -9.94 5.74
CA ASP A 493 28.19 -9.23 6.30
C ASP A 493 28.67 -8.01 7.09
N ILE A 494 27.97 -6.89 6.90
CA ILE A 494 28.37 -5.57 7.37
C ILE A 494 27.20 -4.93 8.10
N ILE A 495 27.37 -4.66 9.39
CA ILE A 495 26.42 -3.89 10.20
C ILE A 495 27.01 -2.51 10.46
N VAL A 496 26.40 -1.47 9.89
CA VAL A 496 26.78 -0.08 10.11
C VAL A 496 25.83 0.55 11.09
N GLN A 497 26.35 1.05 12.21
CA GLN A 497 25.60 1.78 13.21
C GLN A 497 26.07 3.23 13.27
N ALA A 498 25.14 4.19 13.18
CA ALA A 498 25.40 5.60 13.41
C ALA A 498 24.78 6.05 14.74
N SER A 499 25.47 6.94 15.46
CA SER A 499 24.97 7.50 16.72
C SER A 499 25.39 8.96 16.91
N PHE A 500 24.49 9.76 17.49
CA PHE A 500 24.78 11.13 17.90
C PHE A 500 25.05 11.23 19.41
N ASP A 501 25.68 12.32 19.85
CA ASP A 501 25.91 12.61 21.29
C ASP A 501 24.60 12.76 22.08
N SER A 502 23.49 13.04 21.40
CA SER A 502 22.12 13.06 21.94
C SER A 502 21.61 11.67 22.36
N GLY A 503 22.24 10.58 21.91
CA GLY A 503 21.84 9.20 22.19
C GLY A 503 20.94 8.56 21.13
N GLU A 504 20.61 9.27 20.05
CA GLU A 504 19.92 8.69 18.88
C GLU A 504 20.84 7.71 18.16
N THR A 505 20.27 6.64 17.59
CA THR A 505 21.01 5.61 16.84
C THR A 505 20.24 5.17 15.61
N ALA A 506 20.93 4.84 14.52
CA ALA A 506 20.40 4.11 13.36
C ALA A 506 21.34 2.97 12.96
N GLU A 507 20.80 1.96 12.31
CA GLU A 507 21.51 0.75 11.89
C GLU A 507 21.14 0.38 10.45
N LYS A 508 22.12 -0.09 9.67
CA LYS A 508 21.93 -0.62 8.31
C LYS A 508 22.80 -1.86 8.12
N GLU A 509 22.18 -2.93 7.66
CA GLU A 509 22.84 -4.19 7.34
C GLU A 509 23.05 -4.30 5.82
N LEU A 510 24.21 -4.81 5.41
CA LEU A 510 24.57 -5.07 4.02
C LEU A 510 25.32 -6.40 3.94
N THR A 511 25.20 -7.09 2.82
CA THR A 511 26.00 -8.28 2.50
C THR A 511 26.63 -8.07 1.12
N ALA A 512 27.92 -8.39 0.99
CA ALA A 512 28.60 -8.43 -0.30
C ALA A 512 29.18 -9.82 -0.54
N ARG A 513 29.07 -10.29 -1.78
CA ARG A 513 29.51 -11.64 -2.18
C ARG A 513 30.86 -11.59 -2.86
N ARG A 514 31.59 -12.69 -2.78
CA ARG A 514 32.79 -12.96 -3.56
C ARG A 514 32.47 -12.92 -5.06
N GLU A 515 33.44 -12.52 -5.86
CA GLU A 515 33.34 -12.67 -7.32
C GLU A 515 33.11 -14.13 -7.74
N ASN A 516 32.41 -14.31 -8.86
CA ASN A 516 32.01 -15.64 -9.29
C ASN A 516 33.21 -16.46 -9.82
N GLU A 517 33.80 -17.30 -8.97
CA GLU A 517 34.97 -18.13 -9.26
C GLU A 517 34.62 -19.62 -9.14
N VAL A 518 35.25 -20.46 -9.98
CA VAL A 518 35.27 -21.92 -9.76
C VAL A 518 36.72 -22.38 -9.69
N LEU A 519 37.07 -22.96 -8.55
CA LEU A 519 38.41 -23.42 -8.23
C LEU A 519 38.44 -24.95 -8.18
N ILE A 520 39.32 -25.59 -8.93
CA ILE A 520 39.62 -27.02 -8.72
C ILE A 520 40.56 -27.09 -7.52
N ILE A 521 40.13 -27.79 -6.48
CA ILE A 521 40.87 -28.01 -5.23
C ILE A 521 41.81 -29.20 -5.41
N ASP A 522 41.28 -30.31 -5.91
CA ASP A 522 41.99 -31.58 -6.03
C ASP A 522 41.53 -32.37 -7.27
N ARG A 523 42.40 -33.22 -7.79
CA ARG A 523 42.16 -34.09 -8.93
C ARG A 523 43.03 -35.32 -8.81
N GLU A 524 42.41 -36.48 -8.66
CA GLU A 524 43.07 -37.77 -8.61
C GLU A 524 42.59 -38.63 -9.80
N MET A 525 43.52 -39.32 -10.45
CA MET A 525 43.17 -40.25 -11.52
C MET A 525 43.92 -41.57 -11.38
N GLU A 526 43.15 -42.65 -11.39
CA GLU A 526 43.67 -44.01 -11.35
C GLU A 526 43.13 -44.78 -12.56
N MET A 527 44.02 -45.39 -13.34
CA MET A 527 43.62 -46.28 -14.44
C MET A 527 44.37 -47.59 -14.40
N GLN A 528 43.62 -48.67 -14.61
CA GLN A 528 44.14 -50.03 -14.63
C GLN A 528 43.62 -50.79 -15.85
N ALA A 529 44.50 -51.54 -16.51
CA ALA A 529 44.12 -52.50 -17.54
C ALA A 529 44.79 -53.83 -17.25
N TYR A 530 44.00 -54.89 -17.16
CA TYR A 530 44.52 -56.22 -16.90
C TYR A 530 43.93 -57.27 -17.83
N THR A 531 44.79 -58.20 -18.25
CA THR A 531 44.39 -59.37 -19.04
C THR A 531 44.77 -60.64 -18.30
N SER A 532 43.82 -61.57 -18.20
CA SER A 532 44.09 -62.84 -17.53
C SER A 532 43.28 -64.00 -18.11
N MET A 533 43.78 -65.21 -17.87
CA MET A 533 43.14 -66.45 -18.28
C MET A 533 43.15 -67.44 -17.14
N SER A 534 41.97 -67.99 -16.83
CA SER A 534 41.84 -69.11 -15.92
C SER A 534 41.41 -70.37 -16.66
N TYR A 535 41.95 -71.51 -16.25
CA TYR A 535 41.56 -72.80 -16.79
C TYR A 535 41.36 -73.84 -15.69
N ASN A 536 40.39 -74.72 -15.92
CA ASN A 536 40.02 -75.78 -14.98
C ASN A 536 40.83 -77.06 -15.25
N VAL A 537 41.84 -77.34 -14.43
CA VAL A 537 42.67 -78.55 -14.58
C VAL A 537 42.10 -79.66 -13.69
N ASN A 538 41.02 -80.30 -14.15
CA ASN A 538 40.31 -81.40 -13.49
C ASN A 538 39.41 -80.97 -12.30
N GLN A 539 38.08 -80.99 -12.50
CA GLN A 539 36.99 -80.97 -11.50
C GLN A 539 37.29 -80.46 -10.07
N GLY A 540 37.96 -79.31 -9.90
CA GLY A 540 38.21 -78.75 -8.56
C GLY A 540 39.27 -77.65 -8.46
N ASP A 541 40.32 -77.65 -9.29
CA ASP A 541 41.40 -76.66 -9.21
C ASP A 541 41.38 -75.70 -10.43
N ASN A 542 41.08 -74.42 -10.16
CA ASN A 542 41.26 -73.30 -11.11
C ASN A 542 42.72 -72.83 -11.05
N LEU A 543 43.41 -72.82 -12.19
CA LEU A 543 44.70 -72.17 -12.33
C LEU A 543 44.51 -70.91 -13.15
N THR A 544 44.68 -69.75 -12.51
CA THR A 544 44.64 -68.43 -13.15
C THR A 544 46.06 -67.99 -13.50
N ILE A 545 46.28 -67.66 -14.76
CA ILE A 545 47.48 -66.99 -15.26
C ILE A 545 47.08 -65.55 -15.57
N VAL A 546 47.65 -64.61 -14.83
CA VAL A 546 47.61 -63.17 -15.18
C VAL A 546 48.71 -62.95 -16.23
N PHE A 547 48.35 -62.38 -17.37
CA PHE A 547 49.29 -62.20 -18.48
C PHE A 547 49.97 -60.84 -18.43
N ASP A 548 49.19 -59.79 -18.17
CA ASP A 548 49.66 -58.41 -18.02
C ASP A 548 48.74 -57.63 -17.10
N GLU A 549 49.33 -56.74 -16.32
CA GLU A 549 48.69 -55.75 -15.48
C GLU A 549 49.43 -54.42 -15.73
N ILE A 550 48.69 -53.42 -16.18
CA ILE A 550 49.13 -52.03 -16.29
C ILE A 550 48.34 -51.25 -15.26
N LYS A 551 49.05 -50.50 -14.42
CA LYS A 551 48.47 -49.57 -13.48
C LYS A 551 49.18 -48.23 -13.66
N SER A 552 48.41 -47.25 -14.11
CA SER A 552 48.83 -45.86 -14.25
C SER A 552 48.13 -45.08 -13.15
N ASP A 553 48.90 -44.66 -12.14
CA ASP A 553 48.47 -43.71 -11.13
C ASP A 553 49.14 -42.39 -11.44
N ASP A 554 48.38 -41.30 -11.43
CA ASP A 554 48.94 -39.98 -11.58
C ASP A 554 48.40 -39.03 -10.50
N ASP A 555 49.35 -38.50 -9.72
CA ASP A 555 49.14 -37.53 -8.64
C ASP A 555 49.76 -36.16 -9.00
N ASP A 556 50.26 -35.96 -10.24
CA ASP A 556 51.04 -34.76 -10.60
C ASP A 556 50.17 -33.54 -10.99
N ASP A 557 50.78 -32.35 -10.82
CA ASP A 557 50.19 -31.01 -10.69
C ASP A 557 48.95 -30.64 -11.56
N LEU A 558 48.01 -30.02 -10.84
CA LEU A 558 46.55 -29.93 -10.99
C LEU A 558 45.91 -29.13 -12.15
N PHE A 559 46.67 -28.53 -13.09
CA PHE A 559 46.07 -27.48 -13.94
C PHE A 559 46.41 -27.50 -15.44
N ASP A 560 47.31 -28.37 -15.88
CA ASP A 560 47.67 -28.46 -17.30
C ASP A 560 46.96 -29.63 -17.99
N SER A 561 46.76 -29.48 -19.31
CA SER A 561 46.31 -30.59 -20.14
C SER A 561 47.35 -31.71 -20.09
N TYR A 562 46.90 -32.92 -19.80
CA TYR A 562 47.79 -34.05 -19.61
C TYR A 562 47.35 -35.21 -20.49
N GLU A 563 48.31 -35.79 -21.22
CA GLU A 563 48.12 -36.98 -22.06
C GLU A 563 49.13 -38.04 -21.60
N ASN A 564 48.64 -39.22 -21.22
CA ASN A 564 49.49 -40.38 -20.95
C ASN A 564 48.97 -41.60 -21.70
N THR A 565 49.92 -42.43 -22.14
CA THR A 565 49.65 -43.68 -22.84
C THR A 565 50.60 -44.73 -22.34
N GLU A 566 50.06 -45.75 -21.69
CA GLU A 566 50.82 -46.93 -21.27
C GLU A 566 50.38 -48.14 -22.10
N GLN A 567 51.35 -48.95 -22.53
CA GLN A 567 51.08 -50.14 -23.34
C GLN A 567 52.02 -51.28 -22.94
N THR A 568 51.45 -52.46 -22.72
CA THR A 568 52.19 -53.72 -22.55
C THR A 568 51.69 -54.75 -23.54
N ALA A 569 52.59 -55.64 -23.96
CA ALA A 569 52.25 -56.76 -24.82
C ALA A 569 53.12 -57.96 -24.45
N ASN A 570 52.50 -59.01 -23.92
CA ASN A 570 53.18 -60.27 -23.65
C ASN A 570 52.79 -61.36 -24.65
N GLN A 571 53.79 -62.12 -25.03
CA GLN A 571 53.63 -63.36 -25.79
C GLN A 571 54.24 -64.50 -25.01
N GLY A 572 53.54 -65.62 -24.92
CA GLY A 572 54.03 -66.77 -24.18
C GLY A 572 53.43 -68.08 -24.63
N SER A 573 53.91 -69.15 -23.99
CA SER A 573 53.31 -70.46 -24.15
C SER A 573 53.04 -71.13 -22.81
N ALA A 574 51.80 -71.56 -22.63
CA ALA A 574 51.36 -72.32 -21.47
C ALA A 574 50.62 -73.58 -21.93
N LEU A 575 50.94 -74.73 -21.36
CA LEU A 575 50.29 -76.02 -21.66
C LEU A 575 50.26 -76.39 -23.17
N GLY A 576 51.26 -75.94 -23.93
CA GLY A 576 51.37 -76.19 -25.37
C GLY A 576 50.53 -75.26 -26.25
N GLN A 577 49.95 -74.19 -25.68
CA GLN A 577 49.27 -73.10 -26.38
C GLN A 577 50.19 -71.92 -26.54
N ASN A 578 50.05 -71.14 -27.62
CA ASN A 578 50.65 -69.83 -27.71
C ASN A 578 49.57 -68.78 -27.45
N TYR A 579 49.89 -67.78 -26.64
CA TYR A 579 49.04 -66.63 -26.40
C TYR A 579 49.78 -65.34 -26.75
N SER A 580 49.02 -64.34 -27.20
CA SER A 580 49.42 -62.93 -27.24
C SER A 580 48.39 -62.18 -26.43
N ALA A 581 48.83 -61.40 -25.44
CA ALA A 581 47.99 -60.48 -24.70
C ALA A 581 48.58 -59.09 -24.83
N SER A 582 47.75 -58.07 -24.98
CA SER A 582 48.17 -56.68 -24.85
C SER A 582 47.15 -55.92 -24.03
N ALA A 583 47.64 -55.00 -23.22
CA ALA A 583 46.84 -54.02 -22.53
C ALA A 583 47.37 -52.64 -22.91
N ARG A 584 46.47 -51.67 -23.04
CA ARG A 584 46.80 -50.28 -23.27
C ARG A 584 45.81 -49.43 -22.50
N THR A 585 46.34 -48.44 -21.79
CA THR A 585 45.55 -47.35 -21.24
C THR A 585 46.03 -46.07 -21.90
N GLN A 586 45.09 -45.23 -22.31
CA GLN A 586 45.36 -43.89 -22.80
C GLN A 586 44.36 -42.95 -22.15
N TYR A 587 44.81 -41.77 -21.75
CA TYR A 587 43.91 -40.73 -21.31
C TYR A 587 44.41 -39.35 -21.67
N GLU A 588 43.46 -38.43 -21.84
CA GLU A 588 43.66 -37.02 -22.06
C GLU A 588 42.73 -36.24 -21.13
N THR A 589 43.28 -35.27 -20.40
CA THR A 589 42.47 -34.29 -19.64
C THR A 589 42.70 -32.91 -20.21
N GLN A 590 41.63 -32.15 -20.36
CA GLN A 590 41.67 -30.75 -20.76
C GLN A 590 40.83 -29.90 -19.80
N VAL A 591 41.48 -29.03 -19.04
CA VAL A 591 40.80 -27.99 -18.27
C VAL A 591 40.68 -26.75 -19.14
N SER A 592 39.45 -26.34 -19.42
CA SER A 592 39.16 -25.09 -20.10
C SER A 592 38.95 -23.96 -19.08
N GLY A 593 39.69 -22.86 -19.24
CA GLY A 593 39.68 -21.75 -18.29
C GLY A 593 41.08 -21.22 -17.99
N GLY A 594 41.18 -20.06 -17.32
CA GLY A 594 42.43 -19.62 -16.69
C GLY A 594 42.51 -20.11 -15.24
N GLN A 595 43.65 -19.93 -14.57
CA GLN A 595 43.73 -20.10 -13.11
C GLN A 595 42.63 -19.23 -12.46
N GLY A 596 41.70 -19.87 -11.74
CA GLY A 596 40.56 -19.22 -11.07
C GLY A 596 39.29 -19.03 -11.90
N ALA A 597 39.22 -19.54 -13.14
CA ALA A 597 38.00 -19.43 -13.96
C ALA A 597 37.81 -20.66 -14.83
N VAL A 598 37.67 -21.83 -14.19
CA VAL A 598 37.39 -23.08 -14.90
C VAL A 598 36.01 -23.00 -15.53
N THR A 599 35.96 -23.01 -16.86
CA THR A 599 34.72 -23.04 -17.66
C THR A 599 34.32 -24.45 -18.04
N GLY A 600 35.20 -25.43 -17.84
CA GLY A 600 34.87 -26.82 -18.03
C GLY A 600 36.06 -27.75 -17.96
N ILE A 601 35.78 -29.03 -17.77
CA ILE A 601 36.76 -30.12 -17.66
C ILE A 601 36.34 -31.18 -18.67
N GLU A 602 37.22 -31.49 -19.61
CA GLU A 602 37.06 -32.56 -20.60
C GLU A 602 38.04 -33.68 -20.26
N PHE A 603 37.57 -34.91 -20.30
CA PHE A 603 38.31 -36.11 -19.96
C PHE A 603 37.97 -37.20 -20.97
N ASP A 604 38.99 -37.64 -21.69
CA ASP A 604 38.89 -38.77 -22.61
C ASP A 604 39.78 -39.90 -22.08
N ALA A 605 39.22 -41.08 -21.91
CA ALA A 605 39.95 -42.27 -21.50
C ALA A 605 39.65 -43.43 -22.44
N THR A 606 40.70 -44.15 -22.81
CA THR A 606 40.64 -45.35 -23.62
C THR A 606 41.37 -46.49 -22.91
N VAL A 607 40.67 -47.60 -22.70
CA VAL A 607 41.28 -48.83 -22.21
C VAL A 607 41.08 -49.91 -23.27
N GLU A 608 42.19 -50.37 -23.85
CA GLU A 608 42.22 -51.45 -24.85
C GLU A 608 42.88 -52.68 -24.21
N ALA A 609 42.21 -53.82 -24.22
CA ALA A 609 42.75 -55.07 -23.71
C ALA A 609 42.44 -56.19 -24.70
N GLU A 610 43.48 -56.74 -25.32
CA GLU A 610 43.37 -57.75 -26.38
C GLU A 610 44.02 -59.05 -25.94
N VAL A 611 43.33 -60.18 -26.14
CA VAL A 611 43.90 -61.51 -25.98
C VAL A 611 43.65 -62.36 -27.23
N GLU A 612 44.73 -62.78 -27.86
CA GLU A 612 44.73 -63.72 -28.98
C GLU A 612 45.27 -65.08 -28.53
N LEU A 613 44.46 -66.13 -28.72
CA LEU A 613 44.86 -67.51 -28.46
C LEU A 613 45.03 -68.28 -29.77
N SER A 614 46.15 -68.96 -29.93
CA SER A 614 46.41 -69.81 -31.11
C SER A 614 46.84 -71.23 -30.73
N GLY A 615 46.23 -72.22 -31.41
CA GLY A 615 46.61 -73.64 -31.32
C GLY A 615 45.78 -74.54 -30.39
N ILE A 616 44.54 -74.16 -30.05
CA ILE A 616 43.74 -74.80 -28.99
C ILE A 616 43.25 -76.21 -29.38
N PRO A 617 43.60 -77.28 -28.65
CA PRO A 617 42.90 -78.56 -28.73
C PRO A 617 41.60 -78.49 -27.90
N ASN A 618 40.50 -79.01 -28.46
CA ASN A 618 39.12 -78.96 -27.94
C ASN A 618 38.85 -79.64 -26.57
N VAL A 619 39.82 -79.71 -25.64
CA VAL A 619 39.75 -80.61 -24.47
C VAL A 619 39.71 -79.87 -23.12
N PHE A 620 39.87 -78.55 -23.09
CA PHE A 620 39.84 -77.76 -21.84
C PHE A 620 38.77 -76.68 -21.87
N ASN A 621 38.06 -76.51 -20.76
CA ASN A 621 37.26 -75.32 -20.50
C ASN A 621 38.21 -74.25 -19.94
N TYR A 622 38.37 -73.17 -20.68
CA TYR A 622 39.11 -71.99 -20.26
C TYR A 622 38.16 -70.79 -20.23
N GLN A 623 38.46 -69.83 -19.37
CA GLN A 623 37.86 -68.51 -19.34
C GLN A 623 38.99 -67.52 -19.51
N VAL A 624 38.91 -66.70 -20.55
CA VAL A 624 39.74 -65.51 -20.67
C VAL A 624 38.86 -64.33 -20.30
N TRP A 625 39.42 -63.42 -19.54
CA TRP A 625 38.82 -62.11 -19.36
C TRP A 625 39.88 -61.02 -19.49
N ALA A 626 39.40 -59.93 -20.04
CA ALA A 626 40.11 -58.68 -20.14
C ALA A 626 39.22 -57.64 -19.46
N SER A 627 39.87 -56.71 -18.77
CA SER A 627 39.18 -55.75 -17.93
C SER A 627 39.98 -54.48 -17.80
N GLY A 628 39.24 -53.39 -17.70
CA GLY A 628 39.76 -52.05 -17.60
C GLY A 628 38.95 -51.32 -16.54
N ASP A 629 39.66 -50.72 -15.60
CA ASP A 629 39.09 -49.89 -14.55
C ASP A 629 39.69 -48.48 -14.70
N ALA A 630 38.84 -47.46 -14.66
CA ALA A 630 39.29 -46.07 -14.67
C ALA A 630 38.48 -45.28 -13.64
N GLU A 631 39.17 -44.56 -12.77
CA GLU A 631 38.62 -43.73 -11.72
C GLU A 631 39.16 -42.31 -11.87
N LEU A 632 38.25 -41.34 -11.94
CA LEU A 632 38.55 -39.91 -11.92
C LEU A 632 37.82 -39.29 -10.73
N ASP A 633 38.56 -38.61 -9.87
CA ASP A 633 38.03 -37.83 -8.77
C ASP A 633 38.42 -36.37 -8.95
N VAL A 634 37.45 -35.47 -8.90
CA VAL A 634 37.66 -34.02 -9.01
C VAL A 634 36.96 -33.33 -7.85
N GLU A 635 37.73 -32.70 -6.98
CA GLU A 635 37.22 -31.78 -5.97
C GLU A 635 37.28 -30.34 -6.50
N PHE A 636 36.17 -29.63 -6.47
CA PHE A 636 36.10 -28.24 -6.91
C PHE A 636 35.17 -27.43 -6.01
N GLN A 637 35.42 -26.13 -5.95
CA GLN A 637 34.68 -25.17 -5.14
C GLN A 637 34.07 -24.10 -6.03
N ILE A 638 32.81 -23.78 -5.79
CA ILE A 638 32.09 -22.69 -6.45
C ILE A 638 31.97 -21.53 -5.49
N TRP A 639 32.34 -20.34 -5.94
CA TRP A 639 32.23 -19.08 -5.23
C TRP A 639 31.26 -18.12 -5.96
N GLY A 640 30.69 -17.18 -5.20
CA GLY A 640 29.81 -16.12 -5.71
C GLY A 640 28.37 -16.57 -5.89
N GLU A 641 27.85 -16.54 -7.11
CA GLU A 641 26.50 -16.93 -7.50
C GLU A 641 26.42 -18.40 -7.93
N ALA A 642 25.21 -18.97 -7.84
CA ALA A 642 24.94 -20.31 -8.34
C ALA A 642 25.28 -20.46 -9.83
N ARG A 643 25.83 -21.61 -10.21
CA ARG A 643 26.28 -21.89 -11.58
C ARG A 643 25.48 -23.01 -12.21
N ALA A 644 25.10 -22.82 -13.47
CA ALA A 644 24.63 -23.93 -14.29
C ALA A 644 25.82 -24.83 -14.62
N VAL A 645 25.72 -26.11 -14.33
CA VAL A 645 26.72 -27.13 -14.68
C VAL A 645 26.05 -28.13 -15.60
N ASN A 646 26.61 -28.31 -16.79
CA ASN A 646 26.17 -29.33 -17.73
C ASN A 646 27.16 -30.48 -17.68
N LEU A 647 26.69 -31.63 -17.20
CA LEU A 647 27.47 -32.85 -17.20
C LEU A 647 27.10 -33.65 -18.46
N ASN A 648 28.04 -33.80 -19.38
CA ASN A 648 27.91 -34.55 -20.62
C ASN A 648 28.84 -35.76 -20.57
N ALA A 649 28.29 -36.97 -20.58
CA ALA A 649 29.09 -38.20 -20.62
C ALA A 649 28.69 -39.05 -21.83
N THR A 650 29.66 -39.47 -22.63
CA THR A 650 29.50 -40.48 -23.68
C THR A 650 30.27 -41.73 -23.27
N LEU A 651 29.56 -42.83 -23.10
CA LEU A 651 30.07 -44.08 -22.55
C LEU A 651 29.78 -45.22 -23.54
N ASP A 652 30.81 -45.97 -23.95
CA ASP A 652 30.64 -47.20 -24.74
C ASP A 652 30.74 -48.48 -23.87
N THR A 653 30.50 -48.35 -22.55
CA THR A 653 30.63 -49.45 -21.58
C THR A 653 29.28 -49.76 -20.90
N GLU A 654 29.07 -51.03 -20.53
CA GLU A 654 27.84 -51.46 -19.84
C GLU A 654 27.86 -51.17 -18.33
N ASN A 655 29.03 -50.98 -17.70
CA ASN A 655 29.13 -50.60 -16.28
C ASN A 655 29.99 -49.35 -16.09
N TYR A 656 29.34 -48.34 -15.54
CA TYR A 656 29.94 -47.08 -15.12
C TYR A 656 29.14 -46.53 -13.94
N GLU A 657 29.76 -45.62 -13.20
CA GLU A 657 29.18 -44.86 -12.11
C GLU A 657 29.74 -43.44 -12.14
N VAL A 658 28.87 -42.43 -12.12
CA VAL A 658 29.20 -41.02 -12.03
C VAL A 658 28.49 -40.44 -10.83
N VAL A 659 29.25 -39.97 -9.85
CA VAL A 659 28.78 -39.40 -8.59
C VAL A 659 29.22 -37.96 -8.47
N LEU A 660 28.28 -37.01 -8.57
CA LEU A 660 28.50 -35.62 -8.19
C LEU A 660 27.88 -35.37 -6.82
N SER A 661 28.68 -34.96 -5.83
CA SER A 661 28.21 -34.71 -4.47
C SER A 661 28.77 -33.41 -3.89
N GLY A 662 27.96 -32.66 -3.12
CA GLY A 662 28.38 -31.40 -2.50
C GLY A 662 27.18 -30.51 -2.10
N GLU A 663 27.28 -29.75 -1.01
CA GLU A 663 26.26 -28.80 -0.52
C GLU A 663 24.79 -29.29 -0.64
N GLY A 664 24.51 -30.51 -0.17
CA GLY A 664 23.17 -31.09 -0.22
C GLY A 664 22.72 -31.57 -1.61
N THR A 665 23.56 -31.44 -2.64
CA THR A 665 23.40 -32.06 -3.95
C THR A 665 24.10 -33.41 -3.96
N SER A 666 23.42 -34.45 -4.43
CA SER A 666 24.02 -35.75 -4.70
C SER A 666 23.33 -36.36 -5.90
N ILE A 667 24.11 -36.64 -6.94
CA ILE A 667 23.64 -37.20 -8.20
C ILE A 667 24.48 -38.43 -8.45
N VAL A 668 23.82 -39.57 -8.49
CA VAL A 668 24.41 -40.86 -8.82
C VAL A 668 23.77 -41.32 -10.12
N CYS A 669 24.55 -41.39 -11.18
CA CYS A 669 24.14 -42.02 -12.42
C CYS A 669 25.07 -43.20 -12.71
N GLY A 670 24.50 -44.39 -12.91
CA GLY A 670 25.31 -45.56 -13.22
C GLY A 670 24.45 -46.77 -13.56
N ASN A 671 25.02 -47.66 -14.37
CA ASN A 671 24.43 -48.95 -14.71
C ASN A 671 25.11 -50.10 -13.95
N ASN A 672 25.81 -49.79 -12.85
CA ASN A 672 26.51 -50.80 -12.05
C ASN A 672 25.49 -51.77 -11.39
N PRO A 673 25.45 -53.05 -11.79
CA PRO A 673 24.49 -54.03 -11.25
C PRO A 673 24.75 -54.38 -9.78
N PHE A 674 25.85 -53.91 -9.19
CA PHE A 674 26.22 -54.13 -7.80
C PHE A 674 25.68 -53.06 -6.83
N LEU A 675 25.09 -51.97 -7.33
CA LEU A 675 24.51 -50.92 -6.47
C LEU A 675 23.12 -51.34 -5.97
N GLU A 676 22.96 -51.41 -4.65
CA GLU A 676 21.70 -51.74 -3.98
C GLU A 676 20.71 -50.57 -4.09
N ASP A 677 19.66 -50.74 -4.90
CA ASP A 677 18.43 -49.94 -4.99
C ASP A 677 18.53 -48.46 -5.46
N GLY A 678 18.07 -48.17 -6.69
CA GLY A 678 17.48 -46.85 -7.03
C GLY A 678 18.04 -46.08 -8.24
N ASN A 679 19.10 -46.55 -8.90
CA ASN A 679 19.72 -45.77 -9.98
C ASN A 679 18.88 -45.73 -11.27
N MET A 680 18.77 -44.53 -11.86
CA MET A 680 18.29 -44.38 -13.23
C MET A 680 19.40 -44.81 -14.19
N PRO A 681 19.16 -45.77 -15.10
CA PRO A 681 20.09 -46.02 -16.19
C PRO A 681 20.11 -44.79 -17.11
N CYS A 682 21.23 -44.08 -17.17
CA CYS A 682 21.37 -42.94 -18.07
C CYS A 682 22.20 -43.37 -19.29
N ASP A 683 21.57 -43.85 -20.36
CA ASP A 683 22.29 -44.17 -21.61
C ASP A 683 23.07 -42.95 -22.18
N SER A 684 22.76 -41.74 -21.70
CA SER A 684 23.55 -40.52 -21.82
C SER A 684 23.25 -39.62 -20.62
N ILE A 685 24.28 -39.03 -19.98
CA ILE A 685 24.08 -37.94 -19.01
C ILE A 685 24.15 -36.64 -19.80
N SER A 686 23.06 -35.89 -19.82
CA SER A 686 23.00 -34.50 -20.29
C SER A 686 22.08 -33.77 -19.33
N GLU A 687 22.55 -33.61 -18.10
CA GLU A 687 21.81 -32.90 -17.05
C GLU A 687 22.38 -31.50 -16.87
N SER A 688 21.50 -30.51 -16.93
CA SER A 688 21.78 -29.14 -16.49
C SER A 688 21.42 -29.02 -15.03
N LEU A 689 22.42 -28.80 -14.19
CA LEU A 689 22.31 -28.69 -12.74
C LEU A 689 22.60 -27.26 -12.33
N VAL A 690 21.98 -26.78 -11.25
CA VAL A 690 22.34 -25.50 -10.66
C VAL A 690 23.05 -25.79 -9.35
N LEU A 691 24.36 -25.61 -9.34
CA LEU A 691 25.18 -25.79 -8.14
C LEU A 691 25.29 -24.45 -7.41
N ARG A 692 25.05 -24.46 -6.10
CA ARG A 692 25.20 -23.28 -5.23
C ARG A 692 26.67 -23.08 -4.87
N PRO A 693 27.06 -21.96 -4.26
CA PRO A 693 28.41 -21.81 -3.72
C PRO A 693 28.71 -22.89 -2.68
N GLY A 694 29.92 -23.44 -2.72
CA GLY A 694 30.43 -24.45 -1.79
C GLY A 694 31.28 -25.53 -2.46
N ASN A 695 31.53 -26.61 -1.72
CA ASN A 695 32.47 -27.66 -2.13
C ASN A 695 31.76 -28.83 -2.78
N TYR A 696 32.29 -29.29 -3.91
CA TYR A 696 31.77 -30.37 -4.71
C TYR A 696 32.87 -31.38 -5.05
N ARG A 697 32.47 -32.64 -5.14
CA ARG A 697 33.30 -33.75 -5.56
C ARG A 697 32.61 -34.53 -6.67
N LEU A 698 33.28 -34.67 -7.80
CA LEU A 698 32.85 -35.46 -8.95
C LEU A 698 33.72 -36.72 -9.01
N ASN A 699 33.14 -37.87 -8.74
CA ASN A 699 33.77 -39.18 -8.90
C ASN A 699 33.20 -39.86 -10.14
N VAL A 700 34.04 -40.35 -11.02
CA VAL A 700 33.66 -41.12 -12.21
C VAL A 700 34.42 -42.42 -12.18
N THR A 701 33.70 -43.53 -12.09
CA THR A 701 34.26 -44.89 -12.07
C THR A 701 33.74 -45.64 -13.30
N LEU A 702 34.66 -46.23 -14.06
CA LEU A 702 34.37 -47.15 -15.15
C LEU A 702 34.86 -48.53 -14.77
N GLU A 703 34.00 -49.54 -14.93
CA GLU A 703 34.39 -50.93 -14.72
C GLU A 703 33.98 -51.77 -15.93
N GLY A 704 34.97 -52.22 -16.68
CA GLY A 704 34.77 -53.05 -17.84
C GLY A 704 35.25 -54.47 -17.60
N ILE A 705 34.39 -55.48 -17.74
CA ILE A 705 34.81 -56.88 -17.73
C ILE A 705 34.18 -57.64 -18.90
N VAL A 706 34.99 -58.23 -19.77
CA VAL A 706 34.52 -59.12 -20.82
C VAL A 706 34.89 -60.55 -20.51
N PHE A 707 33.86 -61.40 -20.31
CA PHE A 707 34.04 -62.84 -20.11
C PHE A 707 33.87 -63.61 -21.43
N LEU A 708 34.86 -64.42 -21.80
CA LEU A 708 34.67 -65.40 -22.87
C LEU A 708 33.96 -66.65 -22.35
N GLN A 709 32.79 -66.96 -22.93
CA GLN A 709 32.13 -68.24 -22.68
C GLN A 709 32.78 -69.37 -23.50
N PRO A 710 32.97 -70.58 -22.92
CA PRO A 710 33.69 -71.70 -23.55
C PRO A 710 33.11 -72.20 -24.90
N ASP A 711 31.89 -71.79 -25.23
CA ASP A 711 31.07 -72.39 -26.29
C ASP A 711 31.37 -71.78 -27.68
N GLN A 712 32.09 -70.67 -27.73
CA GLN A 712 32.49 -69.95 -28.95
C GLN A 712 33.83 -70.52 -29.47
N GLN A 713 33.79 -71.76 -30.01
CA GLN A 713 34.98 -72.46 -30.53
C GLN A 713 35.44 -71.93 -31.90
N ALA A 714 36.34 -70.95 -31.93
CA ALA A 714 37.31 -70.75 -33.02
C ALA A 714 38.51 -69.93 -32.52
N ALA A 715 39.70 -70.18 -33.06
CA ALA A 715 40.83 -69.26 -32.92
C ALA A 715 40.36 -67.86 -33.38
N GLY A 716 40.53 -66.86 -32.53
CA GLY A 716 40.07 -65.51 -32.77
C GLY A 716 40.74 -64.52 -31.82
N THR A 717 40.97 -63.32 -32.32
CA THR A 717 41.28 -62.14 -31.54
C THR A 717 40.03 -61.70 -30.79
N ASN A 718 40.16 -61.42 -29.50
CA ASN A 718 39.11 -60.74 -28.75
C ASN A 718 39.76 -59.48 -28.15
N SER A 719 39.24 -58.32 -28.55
CA SER A 719 39.56 -57.03 -27.94
C SER A 719 38.43 -56.60 -27.03
N VAL A 720 38.81 -55.88 -26.00
CA VAL A 720 37.94 -55.09 -25.17
C VAL A 720 38.42 -53.67 -25.37
N ASP A 721 37.61 -52.87 -26.03
CA ASP A 721 37.92 -51.47 -26.32
C ASP A 721 36.86 -50.64 -25.61
N TYR A 722 37.29 -49.85 -24.62
CA TYR A 722 36.43 -48.89 -23.94
C TYR A 722 36.87 -47.49 -24.32
N GLU A 723 35.92 -46.66 -24.70
CA GLU A 723 36.10 -45.23 -24.89
C GLU A 723 35.12 -44.53 -23.95
N LEU A 724 35.67 -43.70 -23.05
CA LEU A 724 34.93 -42.72 -22.28
C LEU A 724 35.31 -41.34 -22.77
N SER A 725 34.31 -40.51 -23.01
CA SER A 725 34.45 -39.07 -23.13
C SER A 725 33.51 -38.39 -22.14
N LEU A 726 34.07 -37.72 -21.14
CA LEU A 726 33.36 -36.96 -20.13
C LEU A 726 33.66 -35.48 -20.30
N ARG A 727 32.63 -34.65 -20.30
CA ARG A 727 32.75 -33.20 -20.37
C ARG A 727 31.84 -32.54 -19.35
N LEU A 728 32.45 -31.85 -18.41
CA LEU A 728 31.80 -30.98 -17.44
C LEU A 728 31.87 -29.54 -17.98
N ASP A 729 30.76 -28.98 -18.45
CA ASP A 729 30.71 -27.57 -18.85
C ASP A 729 30.14 -26.72 -17.70
N ILE A 730 30.94 -25.78 -17.19
CA ILE A 730 30.53 -24.85 -16.14
C ILE A 730 30.05 -23.56 -16.81
N GLY A 731 28.73 -23.38 -16.78
CA GLY A 731 28.01 -22.28 -17.41
C GLY A 731 28.12 -20.94 -16.67
N GLN A 732 27.40 -19.97 -17.21
CA GLN A 732 27.30 -18.65 -16.58
C GLN A 732 26.52 -18.71 -15.26
N ALA A 733 26.72 -17.68 -14.44
CA ALA A 733 25.91 -17.49 -13.24
C ALA A 733 24.42 -17.49 -13.60
N VAL A 734 23.65 -18.16 -12.77
CA VAL A 734 22.19 -18.24 -12.89
C VAL A 734 21.65 -17.52 -11.67
N ALA A 735 20.65 -16.65 -11.88
CA ALA A 735 19.93 -16.06 -10.75
C ALA A 735 19.44 -17.18 -9.83
N ASP A 736 19.59 -17.00 -8.51
CA ASP A 736 19.22 -18.00 -7.53
C ASP A 736 17.82 -18.54 -7.84
N PRO A 737 17.64 -19.87 -7.98
CA PRO A 737 16.31 -20.42 -8.08
C PRO A 737 15.54 -19.99 -6.82
N PRO A 738 14.28 -19.54 -6.95
CA PRO A 738 13.51 -19.05 -5.81
C PRO A 738 13.60 -20.09 -4.69
N SER A 739 13.98 -19.64 -3.48
CA SER A 739 14.07 -20.52 -2.32
C SER A 739 12.75 -21.25 -2.17
N GLU A 740 12.76 -22.58 -2.27
CA GLU A 740 11.62 -23.40 -1.86
C GLU A 740 11.47 -23.19 -0.34
N GLU A 741 10.55 -22.31 0.06
CA GLU A 741 10.04 -22.18 1.43
C GLU A 741 9.27 -23.43 1.88
#